data_AF-A0AAV9UKQ5-F1
#
_entry.id   AF-A0AAV9UKQ5-F1
#
_cell.length_a   1.000
_cell.length_b   1.000
_cell.length_c   1.000
_cell.angle_alpha   90.00
_cell.angle_beta   90.00
_cell.angle_gamma   90.00
#
_symmetry.space_group_name_H-M   'P 1'
#
loop_
_entity.id
_entity.type
_entity.pdbx_description
1 polymer ?
#
loop_
_entity_poly.entity_id
_entity_poly.type
_entity_poly.pdbx_seq_one_letter_code
_entity_poly.pdbx_strand_id
1 'polypeptide(L)'
;MLQPSNSALSFAEVAAASLDSRRQSQELEQEPLWPKGWRPWTCLAGCFFLMFNSWGIVNGYGTYLSYYKESLLADYTIVHFNLIGATQCFFILFLSFIAGRLLDANYSRWLLVGGSILLVLGMFTLSICNGGGKHGDGEFEYTWVAQGLVSGLGMACFFVSSSQIAATWFKRKKGFAIGIVASGASVSGLVYPTMLRYLIDMIGFNHSVQIVASLIAITCIVSVFLAVPNPDHHFRTPSNWLATKTWIDKDAFKDPAFCWFTAAISWMFFGFYCVFFNLEEWSAEAGVGYKGLEPPVPGMRALRTYWLLAIMNGSSTIGRLSSSYLCDHFGALNVHAGVTLVSSFLCLFLWTFARNLGSALAFVIVFGAFSGAVIGLPPASMAAILGPHPAQQGKLGQWTGMMYTISSFFALTGPIIASHLVVKFDKYLTVQLWSGLCLFFSACCMGVAIIYHSRDESFMRSRLLKLTPSSTRSRSMSRKREMSEFTQPIDIPRKQRQKRPTAATPQPHDMTTLDGKPLDRATLDTLLRRRMFYAQAFDIYGGVSGLFDYGPPGCALQANIVDTWRKHFILEEDMLEVDCTMLTPHDVLKTSGHVDKFSDWMCKDPKTGEIFRADHLVEEVLEARLKGDKQARHLEAGAAVEETAKEIEGGEDKKKRKKKVKDIKVVKLDDAVVQEYEEILAKIDNFDGNDLGDIITKYQIKNPGTGGDLEPPVAFNLMFGTSIGPSSNLPGYLRPETAQGQFLNFQKLLGFNNEKMPFASASIGKSFRNEISPRQGLLRVREFLMAEIEHFVDPENKSHPRFPEVADTVTLNFLPKETQQAGKTTTIRKTIGEAVREGMVDNETLGYFLARINLFLKKIGVDENKVRFRQHMENEMAHYASDCWDAELQTSYGWIECVGCADRSAYDLSVHQKKTGQFLGVRETLKEPRVIEEYEVDINKKVLGPKFKKDAKAVEERLAECSNQKEREAWSETLKSGESISVLVDGVGKLEISGDLITVEKRKRTESVREYTPNVIEPSFGIGRILYSLMEHVFWTRPEDADRAVLSFPPTIAPTKVLLVPLSNNPAFNPLINTISSKIRKLGISSRVDSSGATIGKRYSRNDELGTPFGITIDFQSVKDDTITLRERDTTKQVRGATDEVLAHLKALVEGNETWEETLTKLPIFTGQEVEE
;
A
#
# COMPACT_ATOMS: atom_id res chain seq x y z
N MET A 1 -58.38 -9.07 -21.02
CA MET A 1 -57.97 -9.81 -22.24
C MET A 1 -56.77 -9.11 -22.86
N LEU A 2 -55.55 -9.54 -22.55
CA LEU A 2 -54.33 -9.06 -23.20
C LEU A 2 -53.45 -10.28 -23.48
N GLN A 3 -53.38 -10.66 -24.76
CA GLN A 3 -52.36 -11.58 -25.26
C GLN A 3 -51.00 -10.87 -25.24
N PRO A 4 -49.91 -11.51 -24.78
CA PRO A 4 -48.57 -11.03 -25.04
C PRO A 4 -48.19 -11.34 -26.50
N SER A 5 -47.85 -10.32 -27.27
CA SER A 5 -47.36 -10.46 -28.64
C SER A 5 -45.98 -11.12 -28.65
N ASN A 6 -45.94 -12.42 -28.90
CA ASN A 6 -44.76 -13.15 -29.37
C ASN A 6 -44.39 -12.63 -30.76
N SER A 7 -43.30 -11.87 -30.88
CA SER A 7 -42.50 -11.87 -32.10
C SER A 7 -41.28 -12.75 -31.84
N ALA A 8 -41.39 -14.03 -32.21
CA ALA A 8 -40.24 -14.91 -32.28
C ALA A 8 -39.34 -14.41 -33.41
N LEU A 9 -38.20 -13.80 -33.05
CA LEU A 9 -37.13 -13.51 -34.00
C LEU A 9 -36.78 -14.79 -34.75
N SER A 10 -36.70 -14.70 -36.07
CA SER A 10 -36.39 -15.84 -36.92
C SER A 10 -34.98 -16.36 -36.62
N PHE A 11 -34.75 -17.66 -36.86
CA PHE A 11 -33.43 -18.29 -36.67
C PHE A 11 -32.30 -17.54 -37.41
N ALA A 12 -32.62 -16.89 -38.53
CA ALA A 12 -31.70 -16.07 -39.31
C ALA A 12 -31.30 -14.76 -38.58
N GLU A 13 -32.25 -14.10 -37.92
CA GLU A 13 -31.99 -12.88 -37.14
C GLU A 13 -31.20 -13.17 -35.86
N VAL A 14 -31.45 -14.32 -35.23
CA VAL A 14 -30.71 -14.77 -34.03
C VAL A 14 -29.27 -15.20 -34.38
N ALA A 15 -29.08 -15.88 -35.52
CA ALA A 15 -27.75 -16.24 -36.01
C ALA A 15 -26.95 -14.99 -36.42
N ALA A 16 -27.59 -14.01 -37.05
CA ALA A 16 -26.98 -12.71 -37.36
C ALA A 16 -26.54 -11.98 -36.08
N ALA A 17 -27.39 -11.91 -35.05
CA ALA A 17 -27.08 -11.27 -33.77
C ALA A 17 -25.95 -11.98 -32.99
N SER A 18 -25.86 -13.32 -33.08
CA SER A 18 -24.77 -14.12 -32.48
C SER A 18 -23.43 -13.93 -33.19
N LEU A 19 -23.43 -13.79 -34.52
CA LEU A 19 -22.22 -13.52 -35.31
C LEU A 19 -21.72 -12.10 -35.07
N ASP A 20 -22.64 -11.14 -34.97
CA ASP A 20 -22.32 -9.74 -34.69
C ASP A 20 -21.74 -9.56 -33.27
N SER A 21 -22.30 -10.25 -32.26
CA SER A 21 -21.78 -10.16 -30.88
C SER A 21 -20.38 -10.77 -30.71
N ARG A 22 -20.05 -11.85 -31.44
CA ARG A 22 -18.70 -12.45 -31.47
C ARG A 22 -17.70 -11.56 -32.20
N ARG A 23 -18.10 -10.90 -33.29
CA ARG A 23 -17.24 -9.97 -34.03
C ARG A 23 -16.92 -8.73 -33.19
N GLN A 24 -17.91 -8.21 -32.47
CA GLN A 24 -17.78 -7.01 -31.65
C GLN A 24 -17.00 -7.25 -30.34
N SER A 25 -17.13 -8.42 -29.73
CA SER A 25 -16.28 -8.79 -28.58
C SER A 25 -14.81 -8.90 -28.99
N GLN A 26 -14.53 -9.40 -30.20
CA GLN A 26 -13.18 -9.35 -30.78
C GLN A 26 -12.69 -7.92 -31.11
N GLU A 27 -13.56 -7.03 -31.59
CA GLU A 27 -13.21 -5.62 -31.85
C GLU A 27 -12.94 -4.83 -30.54
N LEU A 28 -13.76 -5.03 -29.50
CA LEU A 28 -13.54 -4.44 -28.17
C LEU A 28 -12.29 -5.03 -27.47
N GLU A 29 -11.92 -6.27 -27.77
CA GLU A 29 -10.67 -6.88 -27.29
C GLU A 29 -9.42 -6.27 -27.95
N GLN A 30 -9.53 -5.86 -29.22
CA GLN A 30 -8.45 -5.27 -30.01
C GLN A 30 -8.23 -3.76 -29.74
N GLU A 31 -9.21 -3.04 -29.17
CA GLU A 31 -9.02 -1.64 -28.81
C GLU A 31 -8.01 -1.45 -27.67
N PRO A 32 -7.06 -0.50 -27.80
CA PRO A 32 -6.09 -0.22 -26.76
C PRO A 32 -6.78 0.30 -25.49
N LEU A 33 -6.24 -0.05 -24.32
CA LEU A 33 -6.74 0.38 -23.01
C LEU A 33 -6.92 1.90 -22.91
N TRP A 34 -6.00 2.64 -23.51
CA TRP A 34 -6.03 4.09 -23.65
C TRP A 34 -5.86 4.48 -25.12
N PRO A 35 -6.56 5.51 -25.61
CA PRO A 35 -6.34 6.04 -26.95
C PRO A 35 -4.89 6.52 -27.13
N LYS A 36 -4.22 6.08 -28.22
CA LYS A 36 -2.80 6.39 -28.48
C LYS A 36 -2.55 7.76 -29.13
N GLY A 37 -3.59 8.39 -29.70
CA GLY A 37 -3.48 9.69 -30.37
C GLY A 37 -3.67 10.87 -29.42
N TRP A 38 -3.14 12.04 -29.78
CA TRP A 38 -3.26 13.27 -28.97
C TRP A 38 -4.69 13.85 -28.91
N ARG A 39 -5.49 13.65 -29.97
CA ARG A 39 -6.87 14.17 -30.09
C ARG A 39 -7.80 13.77 -28.93
N PRO A 40 -7.86 12.49 -28.50
CA PRO A 40 -8.60 12.07 -27.31
C PRO A 40 -8.25 12.86 -26.04
N TRP A 41 -6.97 13.15 -25.82
CA TRP A 41 -6.49 13.85 -24.63
C TRP A 41 -6.80 15.35 -24.67
N THR A 42 -6.66 15.98 -25.84
CA THR A 42 -7.12 17.37 -26.01
C THR A 42 -8.63 17.46 -25.88
N CYS A 43 -9.38 16.48 -26.39
CA CYS A 43 -10.82 16.40 -26.17
C CYS A 43 -11.17 16.27 -24.69
N LEU A 44 -10.45 15.43 -23.95
CA LEU A 44 -10.64 15.27 -22.50
C LEU A 44 -10.42 16.60 -21.75
N ALA A 45 -9.37 17.34 -22.10
CA ALA A 45 -9.11 18.68 -21.55
C ALA A 45 -10.21 19.70 -21.93
N GLY A 46 -10.69 19.67 -23.17
CA GLY A 46 -11.82 20.50 -23.60
C GLY A 46 -13.09 20.20 -22.80
N CYS A 47 -13.40 18.91 -22.59
CA CYS A 47 -14.52 18.46 -21.77
C CYS A 47 -14.37 18.82 -20.28
N PHE A 48 -13.16 18.76 -19.73
CA PHE A 48 -12.87 19.23 -18.38
C PHE A 48 -13.27 20.70 -18.20
N PHE A 49 -12.89 21.57 -19.15
CA PHE A 49 -13.27 22.99 -19.11
C PHE A 49 -14.78 23.24 -19.30
N LEU A 50 -15.48 22.39 -20.07
CA LEU A 50 -16.95 22.44 -20.14
C LEU A 50 -17.59 22.13 -18.78
N MET A 51 -17.07 21.14 -18.05
CA MET A 51 -17.55 20.82 -16.71
C MET A 51 -17.17 21.90 -15.69
N PHE A 52 -15.96 22.47 -15.83
CA PHE A 52 -15.48 23.61 -15.05
C PHE A 52 -16.43 24.82 -15.18
N ASN A 53 -16.93 25.10 -16.39
CA ASN A 53 -17.86 26.21 -16.64
C ASN A 53 -19.34 25.86 -16.47
N SER A 54 -19.68 24.65 -16.02
CA SER A 54 -21.07 24.30 -15.69
C SER A 54 -21.23 24.14 -14.18
N TRP A 55 -21.19 22.91 -13.68
CA TRP A 55 -21.36 22.63 -12.25
C TRP A 55 -20.30 23.28 -11.36
N GLY A 56 -19.17 23.71 -11.93
CA GLY A 56 -18.18 24.50 -11.21
C GLY A 56 -18.70 25.80 -10.62
N ILE A 57 -19.51 26.55 -11.37
CA ILE A 57 -20.13 27.79 -10.91
C ILE A 57 -21.16 27.50 -9.81
N VAL A 58 -21.95 26.44 -9.99
CA VAL A 58 -22.97 26.02 -9.01
C VAL A 58 -22.32 25.54 -7.71
N ASN A 59 -21.21 24.80 -7.78
CA ASN A 59 -20.46 24.35 -6.61
C ASN A 59 -19.84 25.50 -5.80
N GLY A 60 -19.67 26.66 -6.44
CA GLY A 60 -19.23 27.90 -5.80
C GLY A 60 -20.38 28.84 -5.39
N TYR A 61 -21.64 28.44 -5.58
CA TYR A 61 -22.79 29.32 -5.37
C TYR A 61 -22.92 29.84 -3.92
N GLY A 62 -22.49 29.06 -2.92
CA GLY A 62 -22.52 29.47 -1.51
C GLY A 62 -21.81 30.80 -1.26
N THR A 63 -20.73 31.08 -1.98
CA THR A 63 -19.98 32.33 -1.86
C THR A 63 -20.72 33.52 -2.50
N TYR A 64 -21.45 33.29 -3.61
CA TYR A 64 -22.35 34.30 -4.18
C TYR A 64 -23.51 34.59 -3.23
N LEU A 65 -24.15 33.54 -2.68
CA LEU A 65 -25.24 33.65 -1.71
C LEU A 65 -24.82 34.45 -0.47
N SER A 66 -23.67 34.14 0.11
CA SER A 66 -23.16 34.86 1.29
C SER A 66 -22.97 36.35 0.98
N TYR A 67 -22.44 36.69 -0.19
CA TYR A 67 -22.30 38.09 -0.62
C TYR A 67 -23.65 38.78 -0.87
N TYR A 68 -24.61 38.09 -1.52
CA TYR A 68 -25.95 38.63 -1.73
C TYR A 68 -26.64 38.94 -0.41
N LYS A 69 -26.55 38.04 0.57
CA LYS A 69 -27.16 38.22 1.89
C LYS A 69 -26.52 39.37 2.68
N GLU A 70 -25.20 39.51 2.63
CA GLU A 70 -24.47 40.51 3.45
C GLU A 70 -24.47 41.91 2.86
N SER A 71 -24.41 42.01 1.53
CA SER A 71 -24.26 43.28 0.83
C SER A 71 -25.47 43.54 -0.05
N LEU A 72 -25.67 42.72 -1.08
CA LEU A 72 -26.43 43.17 -2.24
C LEU A 72 -27.96 43.23 -2.03
N LEU A 73 -28.51 42.26 -1.30
CA LEU A 73 -29.94 41.96 -1.19
C LEU A 73 -30.34 41.72 0.29
N ALA A 74 -29.87 42.56 1.21
CA ALA A 74 -29.94 42.32 2.65
C ALA A 74 -31.35 42.07 3.23
N ASP A 75 -32.39 42.62 2.60
CA ASP A 75 -33.79 42.48 3.03
C ASP A 75 -34.44 41.15 2.63
N TYR A 76 -33.78 40.32 1.81
CA TYR A 76 -34.31 39.05 1.34
C TYR A 76 -33.93 37.87 2.25
N THR A 77 -34.83 36.89 2.31
CA THR A 77 -34.62 35.69 3.13
C THR A 77 -33.78 34.62 2.42
N ILE A 78 -33.24 33.66 3.18
CA ILE A 78 -32.48 32.52 2.64
C ILE A 78 -33.24 31.69 1.59
N VAL A 79 -34.57 31.71 1.63
CA VAL A 79 -35.43 31.05 0.63
C VAL A 79 -35.25 31.68 -0.75
N HIS A 80 -35.16 33.00 -0.84
CA HIS A 80 -34.97 33.72 -2.09
C HIS A 80 -33.58 33.44 -2.69
N PHE A 81 -32.54 33.42 -1.85
CA PHE A 81 -31.19 33.08 -2.34
C PHE A 81 -31.08 31.64 -2.79
N ASN A 82 -31.68 30.68 -2.05
CA ASN A 82 -31.69 29.28 -2.50
C ASN A 82 -32.54 29.09 -3.76
N LEU A 83 -33.56 29.92 -4.00
CA LEU A 83 -34.31 29.91 -5.26
C LEU A 83 -33.42 30.24 -6.47
N ILE A 84 -32.49 31.20 -6.35
CA ILE A 84 -31.57 31.53 -7.46
C ILE A 84 -30.70 30.31 -7.81
N GLY A 85 -29.99 29.74 -6.84
CA GLY A 85 -29.15 28.55 -7.06
C GLY A 85 -29.96 27.33 -7.51
N ALA A 86 -31.13 27.09 -6.92
CA ALA A 86 -32.01 25.98 -7.31
C ALA A 86 -32.55 26.14 -8.74
N THR A 87 -32.80 27.37 -9.18
CA THR A 87 -33.20 27.69 -10.56
C THR A 87 -32.07 27.38 -11.54
N GLN A 88 -30.81 27.68 -11.19
CA GLN A 88 -29.65 27.27 -11.99
C GLN A 88 -29.60 25.76 -12.17
N CYS A 89 -29.66 25.01 -11.05
CA CYS A 89 -29.66 23.55 -11.05
C CYS A 89 -30.82 23.00 -11.90
N PHE A 90 -32.01 23.59 -11.78
CA PHE A 90 -33.18 23.21 -12.55
C PHE A 90 -32.93 23.31 -14.05
N PHE A 91 -32.48 24.47 -14.56
CA PHE A 91 -32.29 24.64 -16.00
C PHE A 91 -31.17 23.78 -16.56
N ILE A 92 -30.07 23.60 -15.82
CA ILE A 92 -28.98 22.69 -16.19
C ILE A 92 -29.51 21.27 -16.43
N LEU A 93 -30.37 20.78 -15.54
CA LEU A 93 -30.90 19.43 -15.59
C LEU A 93 -32.10 19.28 -16.53
N PHE A 94 -33.03 20.24 -16.53
CA PHE A 94 -34.28 20.18 -17.29
C PHE A 94 -34.05 20.15 -18.80
N LEU A 95 -33.07 20.89 -19.31
CA LEU A 95 -32.75 20.91 -20.74
C LEU A 95 -31.81 19.77 -21.17
N SER A 96 -31.44 18.88 -20.25
CA SER A 96 -30.51 17.79 -20.53
C SER A 96 -31.06 16.80 -21.58
N PHE A 97 -32.38 16.61 -21.70
CA PHE A 97 -32.93 15.74 -22.77
C PHE A 97 -32.73 16.34 -24.17
N ILE A 98 -32.80 17.67 -24.31
CA ILE A 98 -32.55 18.37 -25.58
C ILE A 98 -31.07 18.27 -25.91
N ALA A 99 -30.20 18.66 -24.96
CA ALA A 99 -28.75 18.60 -25.13
C ALA A 99 -28.29 17.17 -25.47
N GLY A 100 -28.73 16.18 -24.69
CA GLY A 100 -28.45 14.76 -24.90
C GLY A 100 -28.83 14.28 -26.29
N ARG A 101 -30.04 14.65 -26.76
CA ARG A 101 -30.51 14.22 -28.07
C ARG A 101 -29.75 14.86 -29.23
N LEU A 102 -29.41 16.14 -29.10
CA LEU A 102 -28.61 16.88 -30.09
C LEU A 102 -27.18 16.32 -30.19
N LEU A 103 -26.59 15.95 -29.06
CA LEU A 103 -25.28 15.29 -29.00
C LEU A 103 -25.27 13.95 -29.74
N ASP A 104 -26.27 13.10 -29.49
CA ASP A 104 -26.41 11.82 -30.18
C ASP A 104 -26.57 11.99 -31.71
N ALA A 105 -27.01 13.17 -32.19
CA ALA A 105 -27.12 13.51 -33.61
C ALA A 105 -25.91 14.31 -34.16
N ASN A 106 -24.81 14.39 -33.43
CA ASN A 106 -23.58 15.11 -33.80
C ASN A 106 -23.69 16.65 -33.87
N TYR A 107 -24.63 17.26 -33.15
CA TYR A 107 -24.77 18.73 -33.06
C TYR A 107 -23.98 19.34 -31.88
N SER A 108 -22.94 18.66 -31.42
CA SER A 108 -22.13 19.05 -30.25
C SER A 108 -21.61 20.50 -30.37
N ARG A 109 -20.97 20.86 -31.49
CA ARG A 109 -20.37 22.21 -31.67
C ARG A 109 -21.38 23.35 -31.55
N TRP A 110 -22.55 23.22 -32.18
CA TRP A 110 -23.59 24.25 -32.15
C TRP A 110 -24.12 24.45 -30.72
N LEU A 111 -24.30 23.34 -30.01
CA LEU A 111 -24.70 23.36 -28.61
C LEU A 111 -23.64 24.06 -27.74
N LEU A 112 -22.35 23.76 -27.93
CA LEU A 112 -21.26 24.39 -27.17
C LEU A 112 -21.15 25.89 -27.46
N VAL A 113 -21.29 26.33 -28.72
CA VAL A 113 -21.26 27.75 -29.08
C VAL A 113 -22.44 28.49 -28.46
N GLY A 114 -23.65 27.96 -28.58
CA GLY A 114 -24.85 28.55 -27.98
C GLY A 114 -24.75 28.67 -26.46
N GLY A 115 -24.30 27.60 -25.79
CA GLY A 115 -24.05 27.61 -24.35
C GLY A 115 -23.02 28.64 -23.90
N SER A 116 -21.95 28.81 -24.68
CA SER A 116 -20.87 29.76 -24.38
C SER A 116 -21.36 31.19 -24.43
N ILE A 117 -22.15 31.54 -25.45
CA ILE A 117 -22.74 32.88 -25.58
C ILE A 117 -23.68 33.15 -24.41
N LEU A 118 -24.59 32.21 -24.10
CA LEU A 118 -25.57 32.38 -23.03
C LEU A 118 -24.91 32.49 -21.65
N LEU A 119 -23.93 31.65 -21.34
CA LEU A 119 -23.26 31.68 -20.04
C LEU A 119 -22.46 32.97 -19.84
N VAL A 120 -21.67 33.38 -20.83
CA VAL A 120 -20.89 34.61 -20.75
C VAL A 120 -21.84 35.81 -20.65
N LEU A 121 -22.92 35.82 -21.42
CA LEU A 121 -23.95 36.86 -21.34
C LEU A 121 -24.59 36.90 -19.95
N GLY A 122 -24.98 35.77 -19.38
CA GLY A 122 -25.59 35.70 -18.04
C GLY A 122 -24.68 36.24 -16.96
N MET A 123 -23.41 35.81 -16.95
CA MET A 123 -22.41 36.28 -15.98
C MET A 123 -22.03 37.75 -16.18
N PHE A 124 -21.91 38.22 -17.42
CA PHE A 124 -21.66 39.64 -17.68
C PHE A 124 -22.86 40.51 -17.28
N THR A 125 -24.09 40.08 -17.60
CA THR A 125 -25.32 40.75 -17.22
C THR A 125 -25.48 40.81 -15.70
N LEU A 126 -25.07 39.76 -14.98
CA LEU A 126 -25.03 39.74 -13.52
C LEU A 126 -24.16 40.87 -12.93
N SER A 127 -23.09 41.29 -13.63
CA SER A 127 -22.29 42.44 -13.19
C SER A 127 -22.97 43.79 -13.39
N ILE A 128 -23.95 43.87 -14.31
CA ILE A 128 -24.64 45.11 -14.68
C ILE A 128 -25.91 45.29 -13.84
N CYS A 129 -26.63 44.20 -13.59
CA CYS A 129 -27.93 44.21 -12.90
C CYS A 129 -27.88 44.58 -11.41
N ASN A 130 -26.69 44.75 -10.85
CA ASN A 130 -26.46 44.88 -9.41
C ASN A 130 -25.95 46.28 -8.99
N GLY A 131 -26.28 47.30 -9.80
CA GLY A 131 -25.97 48.70 -9.48
C GLY A 131 -24.47 48.95 -9.28
N GLY A 132 -24.10 49.61 -8.18
CA GLY A 132 -22.71 49.84 -7.78
C GLY A 132 -22.08 48.67 -7.01
N GLY A 133 -22.82 47.58 -6.78
CA GLY A 133 -22.41 46.45 -5.97
C GLY A 133 -22.28 46.77 -4.47
N LYS A 134 -22.93 47.82 -3.98
CA LYS A 134 -22.91 48.21 -2.55
C LYS A 134 -24.13 47.66 -1.81
N HIS A 135 -24.17 47.92 -0.50
CA HIS A 135 -25.23 47.43 0.37
C HIS A 135 -26.61 47.96 -0.07
N GLY A 136 -27.52 47.06 -0.45
CA GLY A 136 -28.88 47.41 -0.91
C GLY A 136 -28.98 47.90 -2.37
N ASP A 137 -27.91 47.87 -3.16
CA ASP A 137 -27.94 48.27 -4.59
C ASP A 137 -28.53 47.19 -5.52
N GLY A 138 -28.73 45.98 -5.01
CA GLY A 138 -29.12 44.81 -5.81
C GLY A 138 -30.62 44.70 -6.04
N GLU A 139 -30.99 44.23 -7.23
CA GLU A 139 -32.37 43.89 -7.59
C GLU A 139 -32.51 42.38 -7.72
N PHE A 140 -33.41 41.79 -6.94
CA PHE A 140 -33.54 40.33 -6.85
C PHE A 140 -33.95 39.71 -8.19
N GLU A 141 -34.93 40.31 -8.87
CA GLU A 141 -35.50 39.80 -10.12
C GLU A 141 -34.43 39.73 -11.21
N TYR A 142 -33.61 40.77 -11.34
CA TYR A 142 -32.56 40.80 -12.35
C TYR A 142 -31.40 39.86 -12.00
N THR A 143 -31.05 39.73 -10.73
CA THR A 143 -30.06 38.75 -10.26
C THR A 143 -30.54 37.32 -10.56
N TRP A 144 -31.80 37.04 -10.26
CA TRP A 144 -32.43 35.76 -10.49
C TRP A 144 -32.51 35.42 -11.99
N VAL A 145 -32.85 36.37 -12.84
CA VAL A 145 -32.87 36.18 -14.30
C VAL A 145 -31.45 35.98 -14.85
N ALA A 146 -30.50 36.83 -14.48
CA ALA A 146 -29.14 36.77 -15.03
C ALA A 146 -28.41 35.49 -14.60
N GLN A 147 -28.36 35.21 -13.30
CA GLN A 147 -27.64 34.07 -12.77
C GLN A 147 -28.48 32.79 -12.78
N GLY A 148 -29.71 32.85 -12.27
CA GLY A 148 -30.62 31.70 -12.16
C GLY A 148 -31.02 31.12 -13.51
N LEU A 149 -31.60 31.97 -14.38
CA LEU A 149 -32.12 31.55 -15.68
C LEU A 149 -31.03 31.55 -16.76
N VAL A 150 -30.46 32.71 -17.12
CA VAL A 150 -29.61 32.86 -18.31
C VAL A 150 -28.32 32.03 -18.21
N SER A 151 -27.59 32.15 -17.08
CA SER A 151 -26.42 31.29 -16.86
C SER A 151 -26.80 29.82 -16.75
N GLY A 152 -27.95 29.48 -16.15
CA GLY A 152 -28.50 28.11 -16.10
C GLY A 152 -28.72 27.51 -17.50
N LEU A 153 -29.33 28.27 -18.41
CA LEU A 153 -29.53 27.90 -19.82
C LEU A 153 -28.20 27.68 -20.55
N GLY A 154 -27.20 28.54 -20.30
CA GLY A 154 -25.86 28.37 -20.88
C GLY A 154 -25.18 27.10 -20.39
N MET A 155 -25.21 26.83 -19.09
CA MET A 155 -24.59 25.65 -18.46
C MET A 155 -25.26 24.33 -18.87
N ALA A 156 -26.57 24.33 -19.16
CA ALA A 156 -27.28 23.16 -19.68
C ALA A 156 -26.65 22.57 -20.95
N CYS A 157 -26.10 23.43 -21.81
CA CYS A 157 -25.42 23.01 -23.03
C CYS A 157 -24.08 22.30 -22.78
N PHE A 158 -23.49 22.46 -21.60
CA PHE A 158 -22.17 21.90 -21.29
C PHE A 158 -22.25 20.63 -20.46
N PHE A 159 -23.23 20.53 -19.57
CA PHE A 159 -23.27 19.49 -18.57
C PHE A 159 -23.24 18.09 -19.17
N VAL A 160 -24.28 17.72 -19.95
CA VAL A 160 -24.32 16.40 -20.60
C VAL A 160 -23.19 16.29 -21.64
N SER A 161 -22.93 17.35 -22.39
CA SER A 161 -21.94 17.39 -23.48
C SER A 161 -20.54 17.01 -23.04
N SER A 162 -20.08 17.55 -21.91
CA SER A 162 -18.75 17.32 -21.37
C SER A 162 -18.47 15.82 -21.19
N SER A 163 -19.37 15.11 -20.51
CA SER A 163 -19.19 13.69 -20.20
C SER A 163 -19.39 12.82 -21.45
N GLN A 164 -20.37 13.15 -22.30
CA GLN A 164 -20.70 12.31 -23.45
C GLN A 164 -19.71 12.43 -24.60
N ILE A 165 -19.23 13.64 -24.89
CA ILE A 165 -18.19 13.83 -25.90
C ILE A 165 -16.93 13.06 -25.49
N ALA A 166 -16.52 13.12 -24.22
CA ALA A 166 -15.39 12.34 -23.72
C ALA A 166 -15.65 10.82 -23.84
N ALA A 167 -16.85 10.35 -23.48
CA ALA A 167 -17.21 8.94 -23.55
C ALA A 167 -17.13 8.34 -24.97
N THR A 168 -17.18 9.17 -26.03
CA THR A 168 -17.01 8.69 -27.43
C THR A 168 -15.57 8.25 -27.76
N TRP A 169 -14.57 8.80 -27.06
CA TRP A 169 -13.15 8.47 -27.26
C TRP A 169 -12.68 7.35 -26.34
N PHE A 170 -13.16 7.34 -25.09
CA PHE A 170 -12.70 6.41 -24.05
C PHE A 170 -13.71 5.28 -23.86
N LYS A 171 -13.65 4.23 -24.68
CA LYS A 171 -14.61 3.11 -24.60
C LYS A 171 -14.33 2.18 -23.41
N ARG A 172 -13.07 1.75 -23.21
CA ARG A 172 -12.64 0.84 -22.12
C ARG A 172 -12.44 1.52 -20.77
N LYS A 173 -11.94 2.77 -20.76
CA LYS A 173 -11.69 3.59 -19.55
C LYS A 173 -12.72 4.71 -19.38
N LYS A 174 -13.96 4.40 -19.75
CA LYS A 174 -15.06 5.36 -19.81
C LYS A 174 -15.37 5.96 -18.44
N GLY A 175 -15.41 5.13 -17.40
CA GLY A 175 -15.69 5.57 -16.03
C GLY A 175 -14.66 6.59 -15.58
N PHE A 176 -13.38 6.24 -15.67
CA PHE A 176 -12.29 7.12 -15.25
C PHE A 176 -12.19 8.41 -16.09
N ALA A 177 -12.39 8.35 -17.41
CA ALA A 177 -12.43 9.53 -18.27
C ALA A 177 -13.57 10.50 -17.89
N ILE A 178 -14.78 9.97 -17.64
CA ILE A 178 -15.90 10.76 -17.12
C ILE A 178 -15.55 11.37 -15.76
N GLY A 179 -14.83 10.64 -14.90
CA GLY A 179 -14.32 11.14 -13.62
C GLY A 179 -13.37 12.32 -13.74
N ILE A 180 -12.44 12.27 -14.70
CA ILE A 180 -11.54 13.39 -15.02
C ILE A 180 -12.35 14.59 -15.49
N VAL A 181 -13.33 14.39 -16.38
CA VAL A 181 -14.21 15.49 -16.81
C VAL A 181 -14.98 16.06 -15.62
N ALA A 182 -15.57 15.20 -14.80
CA ALA A 182 -16.31 15.59 -13.62
C ALA A 182 -15.45 16.44 -12.66
N SER A 183 -14.16 16.15 -12.51
CA SER A 183 -13.28 16.91 -11.60
C SER A 183 -13.11 18.38 -12.01
N GLY A 184 -13.42 18.74 -13.26
CA GLY A 184 -13.49 20.15 -13.69
C GLY A 184 -14.41 20.99 -12.81
N ALA A 185 -15.58 20.46 -12.42
CA ALA A 185 -16.50 21.19 -11.55
C ALA A 185 -15.99 21.34 -10.11
N SER A 186 -15.26 20.38 -9.55
CA SER A 186 -14.71 20.51 -8.20
C SER A 186 -13.49 21.43 -8.17
N VAL A 187 -12.63 21.39 -9.19
CA VAL A 187 -11.52 22.33 -9.34
C VAL A 187 -12.05 23.76 -9.52
N SER A 188 -13.11 23.93 -10.32
CA SER A 188 -13.79 25.21 -10.45
C SER A 188 -14.42 25.70 -9.15
N GLY A 189 -15.04 24.82 -8.37
CA GLY A 189 -15.57 25.13 -7.02
C GLY A 189 -14.48 25.48 -5.99
N LEU A 190 -13.21 25.27 -6.30
CA LEU A 190 -12.07 25.81 -5.56
C LEU A 190 -11.64 27.17 -6.14
N VAL A 191 -11.49 27.26 -7.47
CA VAL A 191 -10.98 28.45 -8.15
C VAL A 191 -11.94 29.64 -8.07
N TYR A 192 -13.21 29.47 -8.45
CA TYR A 192 -14.15 30.58 -8.53
C TYR A 192 -14.46 31.22 -7.18
N PRO A 193 -14.78 30.47 -6.10
CA PRO A 193 -15.01 31.06 -4.78
C PRO A 193 -13.81 31.84 -4.25
N THR A 194 -12.61 31.25 -4.33
CA THR A 194 -11.38 31.89 -3.86
C THR A 194 -11.07 33.14 -4.67
N MET A 195 -11.14 33.05 -6.01
CA MET A 195 -10.89 34.18 -6.90
C MET A 195 -11.92 35.29 -6.69
N LEU A 196 -13.22 34.96 -6.66
CA LEU A 196 -14.30 35.92 -6.50
C LEU A 196 -14.16 36.65 -5.16
N ARG A 197 -13.83 35.95 -4.06
CA ARG A 197 -13.68 36.58 -2.74
C ARG A 197 -12.55 37.62 -2.73
N TYR A 198 -11.35 37.25 -3.19
CA TYR A 198 -10.21 38.18 -3.20
C TYR A 198 -10.45 39.36 -4.15
N LEU A 199 -11.08 39.12 -5.31
CA LEU A 199 -11.39 40.19 -6.25
C LEU A 199 -12.46 41.13 -5.70
N ILE A 200 -13.51 40.61 -5.04
CA ILE A 200 -14.57 41.45 -4.45
C ILE A 200 -13.94 42.43 -3.45
N ASP A 201 -13.06 41.94 -2.59
CA ASP A 201 -12.39 42.75 -1.57
C ASP A 201 -11.46 43.81 -2.20
N MET A 202 -10.86 43.55 -3.37
CA MET A 202 -9.91 44.48 -4.02
C MET A 202 -10.55 45.50 -4.97
N ILE A 203 -11.51 45.07 -5.80
CA ILE A 203 -12.02 45.85 -6.94
C ILE A 203 -13.56 45.88 -7.03
N GLY A 204 -14.25 45.32 -6.04
CA GLY A 204 -15.71 45.29 -5.96
C GLY A 204 -16.36 44.18 -6.80
N PHE A 205 -17.62 43.89 -6.50
CA PHE A 205 -18.36 42.74 -7.05
C PHE A 205 -18.48 42.76 -8.58
N ASN A 206 -18.88 43.89 -9.16
CA ASN A 206 -19.14 43.96 -10.60
C ASN A 206 -17.88 43.64 -11.43
N HIS A 207 -16.74 44.26 -11.12
CA HIS A 207 -15.48 43.97 -11.81
C HIS A 207 -15.01 42.53 -11.56
N SER A 208 -15.25 42.00 -10.36
CA SER A 208 -14.90 40.61 -10.03
C SER A 208 -15.67 39.60 -10.88
N VAL A 209 -16.99 39.81 -11.03
CA VAL A 209 -17.85 38.96 -11.87
C VAL A 209 -17.48 39.10 -13.35
N GLN A 210 -17.05 40.27 -13.81
CA GLN A 210 -16.56 40.46 -15.18
C GLN A 210 -15.26 39.68 -15.46
N ILE A 211 -14.35 39.62 -14.48
CA ILE A 211 -13.13 38.79 -14.59
C ILE A 211 -13.50 37.30 -14.64
N VAL A 212 -14.45 36.86 -13.79
CA VAL A 212 -15.01 35.50 -13.86
C VAL A 212 -15.61 35.23 -15.26
N ALA A 213 -16.42 36.14 -15.78
CA ALA A 213 -17.03 36.02 -17.10
C ALA A 213 -15.98 35.96 -18.23
N SER A 214 -14.88 36.70 -18.10
CA SER A 214 -13.76 36.70 -19.06
C SER A 214 -13.02 35.36 -19.04
N LEU A 215 -12.77 34.79 -17.85
CA LEU A 215 -12.16 33.46 -17.72
C LEU A 215 -13.08 32.37 -18.29
N ILE A 216 -14.38 32.45 -18.03
CA ILE A 216 -15.39 31.57 -18.64
C ILE A 216 -15.32 31.67 -20.16
N ALA A 217 -15.28 32.89 -20.73
CA ALA A 217 -15.22 33.08 -22.17
C ALA A 217 -13.97 32.41 -22.78
N ILE A 218 -12.79 32.61 -22.19
CA ILE A 218 -11.54 32.01 -22.67
C ILE A 218 -11.61 30.48 -22.64
N THR A 219 -12.01 29.92 -21.50
CA THR A 219 -12.06 28.46 -21.32
C THR A 219 -13.16 27.81 -22.18
N CYS A 220 -14.30 28.49 -22.39
CA CYS A 220 -15.33 28.06 -23.34
C CYS A 220 -14.84 28.07 -24.79
N ILE A 221 -14.13 29.11 -25.23
CA ILE A 221 -13.55 29.17 -26.58
C ILE A 221 -12.60 27.99 -26.79
N VAL A 222 -11.72 27.72 -25.84
CA VAL A 222 -10.83 26.55 -25.87
C VAL A 222 -11.64 25.25 -25.97
N SER A 223 -12.66 25.08 -25.13
CA SER A 223 -13.52 23.89 -25.16
C SER A 223 -14.24 23.68 -26.50
N VAL A 224 -14.72 24.74 -27.16
CA VAL A 224 -15.40 24.63 -28.46
C VAL A 224 -14.50 24.01 -29.52
N PHE A 225 -13.20 24.33 -29.50
CA PHE A 225 -12.23 23.75 -30.43
C PHE A 225 -11.74 22.37 -30.02
N LEU A 226 -11.56 22.13 -28.71
CA LEU A 226 -10.95 20.90 -28.21
C LEU A 226 -11.94 19.76 -28.01
N ALA A 227 -13.15 20.02 -27.52
CA ALA A 227 -14.17 19.01 -27.19
C ALA A 227 -14.89 18.48 -28.45
N VAL A 228 -14.14 17.80 -29.32
CA VAL A 228 -14.63 17.22 -30.56
C VAL A 228 -14.88 15.72 -30.35
N PRO A 229 -16.09 15.19 -30.62
CA PRO A 229 -16.37 13.77 -30.44
C PRO A 229 -15.57 12.90 -31.42
N ASN A 230 -15.40 11.63 -31.08
CA ASN A 230 -14.70 10.67 -31.92
C ASN A 230 -15.40 10.55 -33.29
N PRO A 231 -14.70 10.78 -34.42
CA PRO A 231 -15.26 10.63 -35.76
C PRO A 231 -15.85 9.24 -36.03
N ASP A 232 -15.32 8.21 -35.38
CA ASP A 232 -15.77 6.81 -35.54
C ASP A 232 -16.99 6.46 -34.66
N HIS A 233 -17.51 7.42 -33.88
CA HIS A 233 -18.69 7.20 -33.06
C HIS A 233 -19.97 7.12 -33.92
N HIS A 234 -20.88 6.23 -33.55
CA HIS A 234 -22.13 6.04 -34.28
C HIS A 234 -23.18 7.07 -33.86
N PHE A 235 -23.41 8.07 -34.72
CA PHE A 235 -24.39 9.13 -34.49
C PHE A 235 -25.79 8.76 -35.00
N ARG A 236 -26.82 9.05 -34.21
CA ARG A 236 -28.24 8.80 -34.50
C ARG A 236 -28.95 10.10 -34.92
N THR A 237 -28.88 10.46 -36.19
CA THR A 237 -29.63 11.60 -36.73
C THR A 237 -31.09 11.21 -36.99
N PRO A 238 -32.09 11.92 -36.43
CA PRO A 238 -33.49 11.61 -36.67
C PRO A 238 -33.94 12.10 -38.05
N SER A 239 -34.87 11.38 -38.69
CA SER A 239 -35.46 11.80 -39.96
C SER A 239 -36.47 12.95 -39.81
N ASN A 240 -37.04 13.14 -38.61
CA ASN A 240 -37.99 14.22 -38.32
C ASN A 240 -37.78 14.78 -36.91
N TRP A 241 -37.34 16.04 -36.82
CA TRP A 241 -37.11 16.75 -35.56
C TRP A 241 -38.39 17.17 -34.82
N LEU A 242 -39.53 17.25 -35.52
CA LEU A 242 -40.83 17.61 -34.93
C LEU A 242 -41.52 16.42 -34.26
N ALA A 243 -41.08 15.18 -34.51
CA ALA A 243 -41.72 13.99 -33.98
C ALA A 243 -41.39 13.79 -32.50
N THR A 244 -42.40 13.51 -31.66
CA THR A 244 -42.22 13.31 -30.20
C THR A 244 -41.29 12.14 -29.86
N LYS A 245 -41.34 11.07 -30.68
CA LYS A 245 -40.45 9.89 -30.56
C LYS A 245 -38.96 10.20 -30.78
N THR A 246 -38.65 11.36 -31.38
CA THR A 246 -37.27 11.81 -31.57
C THR A 246 -36.64 12.21 -30.24
N TRP A 247 -37.43 12.82 -29.37
CA TRP A 247 -36.97 13.39 -28.10
C TRP A 247 -37.10 12.39 -26.95
N ILE A 248 -38.22 11.64 -26.91
CA ILE A 248 -38.52 10.71 -25.83
C ILE A 248 -38.39 9.27 -26.32
N ASP A 249 -37.44 8.52 -25.75
CA ASP A 249 -37.31 7.09 -25.97
C ASP A 249 -38.19 6.33 -24.97
N LYS A 250 -39.37 5.89 -25.43
CA LYS A 250 -40.33 5.15 -24.59
C LYS A 250 -39.80 3.80 -24.12
N ASP A 251 -38.79 3.24 -24.78
CA ASP A 251 -38.23 1.96 -24.39
C ASP A 251 -37.36 2.07 -23.13
N ALA A 252 -36.81 3.25 -22.83
CA ALA A 252 -36.08 3.49 -21.58
C ALA A 252 -36.98 3.24 -20.35
N PHE A 253 -38.25 3.67 -20.40
CA PHE A 253 -39.19 3.48 -19.29
C PHE A 253 -39.66 2.03 -19.11
N LYS A 254 -39.35 1.14 -20.05
CA LYS A 254 -39.60 -0.30 -19.92
C LYS A 254 -38.43 -1.02 -19.24
N ASP A 255 -37.26 -0.39 -19.17
CA ASP A 255 -36.08 -0.92 -18.51
C ASP A 255 -36.16 -0.61 -16.99
N PRO A 256 -36.32 -1.63 -16.13
CA PRO A 256 -36.42 -1.41 -14.68
C PRO A 256 -35.15 -0.80 -14.09
N ALA A 257 -33.97 -1.13 -14.62
CA ALA A 257 -32.71 -0.56 -14.12
C ALA A 257 -32.64 0.95 -14.42
N PHE A 258 -33.07 1.38 -15.61
CA PHE A 258 -33.20 2.80 -15.94
C PHE A 258 -34.19 3.53 -15.00
N CYS A 259 -35.37 2.94 -14.76
CA CYS A 259 -36.40 3.54 -13.92
C CYS A 259 -35.95 3.71 -12.47
N TRP A 260 -35.38 2.65 -11.86
CA TRP A 260 -34.88 2.71 -10.49
C TRP A 260 -33.66 3.60 -10.35
N PHE A 261 -32.78 3.63 -11.35
CA PHE A 261 -31.64 4.54 -11.34
C PHE A 261 -32.09 6.00 -11.50
N THR A 262 -33.10 6.28 -12.32
CA THR A 262 -33.69 7.63 -12.42
C THR A 262 -34.35 8.06 -11.12
N ALA A 263 -35.03 7.14 -10.43
CA ALA A 263 -35.56 7.41 -9.09
C ALA A 263 -34.43 7.71 -8.09
N ALA A 264 -33.32 6.97 -8.15
CA ALA A 264 -32.15 7.22 -7.31
C ALA A 264 -31.56 8.62 -7.53
N ILE A 265 -31.30 9.00 -8.78
CA ILE A 265 -30.77 10.32 -9.12
C ILE A 265 -31.74 11.44 -8.70
N SER A 266 -33.05 11.19 -8.76
CA SER A 266 -34.05 12.14 -8.28
C SER A 266 -33.95 12.35 -6.76
N TRP A 267 -33.85 11.28 -5.97
CA TRP A 267 -33.61 11.36 -4.52
C TRP A 267 -32.27 12.02 -4.19
N MET A 268 -31.23 11.73 -4.97
CA MET A 268 -29.92 12.35 -4.83
C MET A 268 -30.03 13.88 -4.96
N PHE A 269 -30.61 14.40 -6.04
CA PHE A 269 -30.76 15.84 -6.24
C PHE A 269 -31.72 16.50 -5.25
N PHE A 270 -32.61 15.75 -4.62
CA PHE A 270 -33.54 16.28 -3.62
C PHE A 270 -32.87 16.70 -2.30
N GLY A 271 -31.74 16.06 -1.95
CA GLY A 271 -31.03 16.34 -0.69
C GLY A 271 -29.56 16.76 -0.85
N PHE A 272 -28.88 16.39 -1.94
CA PHE A 272 -27.43 16.56 -2.06
C PHE A 272 -27.00 18.03 -2.06
N TYR A 273 -27.64 18.87 -2.87
CA TYR A 273 -27.26 20.29 -2.99
C TYR A 273 -27.66 21.14 -1.79
N CYS A 274 -28.57 20.64 -0.95
CA CYS A 274 -28.89 21.26 0.32
C CYS A 274 -27.65 21.38 1.21
N VAL A 275 -26.70 20.44 1.10
CA VAL A 275 -25.41 20.51 1.81
C VAL A 275 -24.60 21.71 1.32
N PHE A 276 -24.34 21.80 0.01
CA PHE A 276 -23.49 22.83 -0.59
C PHE A 276 -24.02 24.25 -0.37
N PHE A 277 -25.33 24.46 -0.48
CA PHE A 277 -25.93 25.79 -0.38
C PHE A 277 -25.98 26.32 1.06
N ASN A 278 -26.04 25.42 2.05
CA ASN A 278 -26.23 25.80 3.46
C ASN A 278 -24.95 25.64 4.30
N LEU A 279 -23.87 25.07 3.77
CA LEU A 279 -22.65 24.78 4.53
C LEU A 279 -22.00 26.04 5.12
N GLU A 280 -21.87 27.11 4.33
CA GLU A 280 -21.26 28.36 4.79
C GLU A 280 -22.08 29.00 5.92
N GLU A 281 -23.40 29.08 5.75
CA GLU A 281 -24.29 29.70 6.75
C GLU A 281 -24.39 28.86 8.03
N TRP A 282 -24.50 27.52 7.90
CA TRP A 282 -24.42 26.61 9.04
C TRP A 282 -23.11 26.79 9.81
N SER A 283 -21.98 26.91 9.11
CA SER A 283 -20.68 27.05 9.76
C SER A 283 -20.57 28.33 10.58
N ALA A 284 -21.14 29.43 10.07
CA ALA A 284 -21.21 30.70 10.78
C ALA A 284 -22.08 30.59 12.05
N GLU A 285 -23.28 30.00 11.93
CA GLU A 285 -24.20 29.83 13.07
C GLU A 285 -23.66 28.86 14.13
N ALA A 286 -23.00 27.78 13.70
CA ALA A 286 -22.38 26.82 14.61
C ALA A 286 -21.12 27.35 15.32
N GLY A 287 -20.65 28.56 15.00
CA GLY A 287 -19.46 29.18 15.59
C GLY A 287 -18.15 28.51 15.18
N VAL A 288 -18.16 27.67 14.13
CA VAL A 288 -16.96 27.04 13.56
C VAL A 288 -16.42 27.81 12.35
N GLY A 289 -17.24 28.69 11.78
CA GLY A 289 -16.93 29.60 10.69
C GLY A 289 -17.15 31.06 11.08
N TYR A 290 -16.44 31.98 10.44
CA TYR A 290 -16.71 33.43 10.54
C TYR A 290 -16.74 34.10 9.17
N LYS A 291 -17.47 35.21 9.09
CA LYS A 291 -17.65 36.05 7.90
C LYS A 291 -16.72 37.27 7.98
N GLY A 292 -16.22 37.74 6.82
CA GLY A 292 -15.31 38.90 6.75
C GLY A 292 -13.81 38.58 6.76
N LEU A 293 -12.98 39.63 6.83
CA LEU A 293 -11.50 39.53 6.77
C LEU A 293 -10.88 39.12 8.12
N GLU A 294 -11.45 39.56 9.24
CA GLU A 294 -10.93 39.26 10.57
C GLU A 294 -11.97 38.51 11.40
N PRO A 295 -11.54 37.60 12.29
CA PRO A 295 -12.46 36.93 13.19
C PRO A 295 -13.10 37.97 14.14
N PRO A 296 -14.41 37.89 14.39
CA PRO A 296 -15.13 38.86 15.21
C PRO A 296 -14.66 38.89 16.67
N VAL A 297 -13.97 37.84 17.13
CA VAL A 297 -13.37 37.76 18.46
C VAL A 297 -11.90 37.34 18.33
N PRO A 298 -10.94 38.12 18.87
CA PRO A 298 -9.53 37.74 18.90
C PRO A 298 -9.33 36.39 19.62
N GLY A 299 -8.64 35.45 18.98
CA GLY A 299 -8.39 34.10 19.53
C GLY A 299 -9.48 33.04 19.25
N MET A 300 -10.56 33.39 18.54
CA MET A 300 -11.58 32.43 18.11
C MET A 300 -10.98 31.37 17.16
N ARG A 301 -11.10 30.08 17.52
CA ARG A 301 -10.71 28.95 16.66
C ARG A 301 -11.80 28.65 15.62
N ALA A 302 -11.94 29.55 14.65
CA ALA A 302 -12.87 29.41 13.52
C ALA A 302 -12.16 29.67 12.19
N LEU A 303 -12.71 29.15 11.10
CA LEU A 303 -12.19 29.36 9.73
C LEU A 303 -13.10 30.35 9.00
N ARG A 304 -12.63 31.01 7.94
CA ARG A 304 -13.57 31.75 7.08
C ARG A 304 -14.52 30.77 6.41
N THR A 305 -15.81 31.10 6.34
CA THR A 305 -16.87 30.19 5.85
C THR A 305 -16.56 29.61 4.47
N TYR A 306 -16.08 30.44 3.53
CA TYR A 306 -15.77 29.99 2.17
C TYR A 306 -14.67 28.92 2.10
N TRP A 307 -13.74 28.90 3.08
CA TRP A 307 -12.68 27.87 3.09
C TRP A 307 -13.25 26.48 3.36
N LEU A 308 -14.34 26.34 4.12
CA LEU A 308 -14.98 25.03 4.31
C LEU A 308 -15.54 24.49 2.99
N LEU A 309 -16.18 25.36 2.20
CA LEU A 309 -16.67 25.02 0.86
C LEU A 309 -15.51 24.72 -0.12
N ALA A 310 -14.45 25.53 -0.08
CA ALA A 310 -13.25 25.34 -0.89
C ALA A 310 -12.53 24.01 -0.56
N ILE A 311 -12.39 23.68 0.73
CA ILE A 311 -11.82 22.40 1.19
C ILE A 311 -12.69 21.23 0.74
N MET A 312 -14.02 21.34 0.86
CA MET A 312 -14.94 20.30 0.40
C MET A 312 -14.79 20.06 -1.11
N ASN A 313 -14.68 21.12 -1.91
CA ASN A 313 -14.43 21.03 -3.36
C ASN A 313 -13.03 20.49 -3.69
N GLY A 314 -12.00 20.85 -2.93
CA GLY A 314 -10.65 20.28 -3.04
C GLY A 314 -10.67 18.76 -2.85
N SER A 315 -11.26 18.29 -1.75
CA SER A 315 -11.43 16.86 -1.46
C SER A 315 -12.33 16.15 -2.48
N SER A 316 -13.35 16.84 -3.00
CA SER A 316 -14.23 16.34 -4.07
C SER A 316 -13.48 15.97 -5.34
N THR A 317 -12.40 16.69 -5.67
CA THR A 317 -11.53 16.38 -6.81
C THR A 317 -10.88 15.01 -6.66
N ILE A 318 -10.34 14.71 -5.48
CA ILE A 318 -9.74 13.41 -5.15
C ILE A 318 -10.80 12.30 -5.20
N GLY A 319 -11.99 12.59 -4.66
CA GLY A 319 -13.15 11.71 -4.70
C GLY A 319 -13.59 11.29 -6.10
N ARG A 320 -13.76 12.28 -6.98
CA ARG A 320 -14.16 12.08 -8.39
C ARG A 320 -13.15 11.21 -9.13
N LEU A 321 -11.85 11.46 -8.96
CA LEU A 321 -10.79 10.68 -9.63
C LEU A 321 -10.70 9.25 -9.10
N SER A 322 -10.66 9.09 -7.77
CA SER A 322 -10.48 7.78 -7.14
C SER A 322 -11.68 6.85 -7.38
N SER A 323 -12.91 7.34 -7.19
CA SER A 323 -14.10 6.50 -7.36
C SER A 323 -14.39 6.18 -8.82
N SER A 324 -14.12 7.11 -9.73
CA SER A 324 -14.26 6.84 -11.17
C SER A 324 -13.21 5.85 -11.69
N TYR A 325 -12.01 5.83 -11.07
CA TYR A 325 -11.04 4.76 -11.31
C TYR A 325 -11.59 3.42 -10.82
N LEU A 326 -12.18 3.37 -9.62
CA LEU A 326 -12.80 2.17 -9.06
C LEU A 326 -13.97 1.64 -9.91
N CYS A 327 -14.71 2.51 -10.61
CA CYS A 327 -15.79 2.08 -11.49
C CYS A 327 -15.34 1.13 -12.59
N ASP A 328 -14.12 1.30 -13.12
CA ASP A 328 -13.56 0.44 -14.15
C ASP A 328 -13.19 -0.95 -13.60
N HIS A 329 -13.13 -1.13 -12.27
CA HIS A 329 -12.77 -2.39 -11.60
C HIS A 329 -13.97 -3.09 -10.95
N PHE A 330 -14.85 -2.32 -10.31
CA PHE A 330 -15.95 -2.84 -9.49
C PHE A 330 -17.33 -2.61 -10.12
N GLY A 331 -17.39 -1.94 -11.27
CA GLY A 331 -18.63 -1.57 -11.96
C GLY A 331 -19.17 -0.21 -11.50
N ALA A 332 -19.54 0.63 -12.46
CA ALA A 332 -19.94 2.02 -12.18
C ALA A 332 -21.15 2.14 -11.25
N LEU A 333 -22.17 1.28 -11.42
CA LEU A 333 -23.38 1.33 -10.61
C LEU A 333 -23.14 0.90 -9.15
N ASN A 334 -22.27 -0.10 -8.94
CA ASN A 334 -21.91 -0.61 -7.61
C ASN A 334 -21.13 0.42 -6.79
N VAL A 335 -20.09 1.00 -7.41
CA VAL A 335 -19.28 2.05 -6.76
C VAL A 335 -20.16 3.25 -6.42
N HIS A 336 -21.02 3.67 -7.34
CA HIS A 336 -21.94 4.79 -7.15
C HIS A 336 -22.90 4.56 -5.97
N ALA A 337 -23.50 3.38 -5.84
CA ALA A 337 -24.35 3.03 -4.71
C ALA A 337 -23.57 3.09 -3.37
N GLY A 338 -22.35 2.54 -3.36
CA GLY A 338 -21.49 2.52 -2.17
C GLY A 338 -21.11 3.93 -1.70
N VAL A 339 -20.61 4.79 -2.59
CA VAL A 339 -20.22 6.16 -2.21
C VAL A 339 -21.42 7.01 -1.77
N THR A 340 -22.61 6.76 -2.33
CA THR A 340 -23.85 7.44 -1.96
C THR A 340 -24.29 7.04 -0.55
N LEU A 341 -24.21 5.75 -0.22
CA LEU A 341 -24.53 5.24 1.12
C LEU A 341 -23.57 5.80 2.18
N VAL A 342 -22.27 5.85 1.89
CA VAL A 342 -21.30 6.46 2.79
C VAL A 342 -21.58 7.95 2.97
N SER A 343 -21.84 8.69 1.88
CA SER A 343 -22.18 10.12 1.95
C SER A 343 -23.42 10.38 2.80
N SER A 344 -24.43 9.52 2.71
CA SER A 344 -25.62 9.55 3.58
C SER A 344 -25.24 9.47 5.06
N PHE A 345 -24.44 8.47 5.46
CA PHE A 345 -24.02 8.32 6.84
C PHE A 345 -23.14 9.48 7.34
N LEU A 346 -22.29 10.04 6.47
CA LEU A 346 -21.51 11.22 6.82
C LEU A 346 -22.41 12.43 7.11
N CYS A 347 -23.49 12.63 6.36
CA CYS A 347 -24.49 13.66 6.68
C CYS A 347 -25.24 13.36 7.98
N LEU A 348 -25.73 12.12 8.17
CA LEU A 348 -26.57 11.76 9.33
C LEU A 348 -25.81 11.76 10.64
N PHE A 349 -24.53 11.36 10.63
CA PHE A 349 -23.73 11.21 11.83
C PHE A 349 -22.66 12.30 11.91
N LEU A 350 -21.70 12.33 10.98
CA LEU A 350 -20.52 13.18 11.12
C LEU A 350 -20.86 14.67 11.07
N TRP A 351 -21.77 15.10 10.19
CA TRP A 351 -22.20 16.50 10.13
C TRP A 351 -23.05 16.88 11.36
N THR A 352 -24.02 16.02 11.72
CA THR A 352 -24.93 16.23 12.85
C THR A 352 -24.20 16.40 14.18
N PHE A 353 -23.07 15.70 14.37
CA PHE A 353 -22.26 15.76 15.59
C PHE A 353 -21.09 16.75 15.51
N ALA A 354 -20.93 17.48 14.41
CA ALA A 354 -19.86 18.47 14.27
C ALA A 354 -20.14 19.70 15.15
N ARG A 355 -19.44 19.81 16.28
CA ARG A 355 -19.61 20.89 17.29
C ARG A 355 -18.40 21.81 17.43
N ASN A 356 -17.32 21.53 16.70
CA ASN A 356 -16.09 22.31 16.75
C ASN A 356 -15.39 22.29 15.38
N LEU A 357 -14.42 23.19 15.18
CA LEU A 357 -13.72 23.33 13.90
C LEU A 357 -13.07 22.01 13.43
N GLY A 358 -12.50 21.21 14.33
CA GLY A 358 -11.88 19.93 13.97
C GLY A 358 -12.88 18.93 13.40
N SER A 359 -14.03 18.75 14.06
CA SER A 359 -15.11 17.89 13.57
C SER A 359 -15.77 18.43 12.29
N ALA A 360 -15.90 19.74 12.14
CA ALA A 360 -16.38 20.37 10.91
C ALA A 360 -15.41 20.15 9.74
N LEU A 361 -14.09 20.29 9.98
CA LEU A 361 -13.05 20.00 8.99
C LEU A 361 -13.04 18.52 8.59
N ALA A 362 -13.17 17.61 9.57
CA ALA A 362 -13.29 16.18 9.30
C ALA A 362 -14.51 15.88 8.42
N PHE A 363 -15.67 16.49 8.70
CA PHE A 363 -16.85 16.36 7.85
C PHE A 363 -16.59 16.84 6.43
N VAL A 364 -16.13 18.08 6.21
CA VAL A 364 -15.98 18.62 4.85
C VAL A 364 -14.90 17.92 4.05
N ILE A 365 -13.85 17.39 4.69
CA ILE A 365 -12.80 16.61 4.00
C ILE A 365 -13.36 15.25 3.58
N VAL A 366 -13.94 14.49 4.52
CA VAL A 366 -14.39 13.12 4.26
C VAL A 366 -15.64 13.13 3.39
N PHE A 367 -16.64 13.94 3.71
CA PHE A 367 -17.81 14.14 2.86
C PHE A 367 -17.41 14.70 1.51
N GLY A 368 -16.47 15.65 1.43
CA GLY A 368 -15.94 16.14 0.15
C GLY A 368 -15.44 15.00 -0.74
N ALA A 369 -14.62 14.10 -0.21
CA ALA A 369 -14.10 12.94 -0.94
C ALA A 369 -15.20 11.99 -1.44
N PHE A 370 -16.21 11.65 -0.62
CA PHE A 370 -17.28 10.73 -1.08
C PHE A 370 -18.34 11.43 -1.94
N SER A 371 -18.75 12.66 -1.60
CA SER A 371 -19.74 13.44 -2.32
C SER A 371 -19.30 13.78 -3.75
N GLY A 372 -18.00 13.96 -3.98
CA GLY A 372 -17.46 14.13 -5.33
C GLY A 372 -17.80 12.96 -6.25
N ALA A 373 -17.68 11.74 -5.74
CA ALA A 373 -18.04 10.54 -6.49
C ALA A 373 -19.54 10.44 -6.74
N VAL A 374 -20.37 10.76 -5.73
CA VAL A 374 -21.85 10.74 -5.86
C VAL A 374 -22.33 11.54 -7.06
N ILE A 375 -21.77 12.72 -7.29
CA ILE A 375 -22.23 13.55 -8.40
C ILE A 375 -21.52 13.29 -9.74
N GLY A 376 -20.30 12.75 -9.71
CA GLY A 376 -19.51 12.50 -10.92
C GLY A 376 -19.89 11.21 -11.67
N LEU A 377 -20.45 10.23 -10.97
CA LEU A 377 -20.71 8.89 -11.52
C LEU A 377 -22.02 8.67 -12.29
N PRO A 378 -23.08 9.50 -12.25
CA PRO A 378 -24.31 9.17 -12.95
C PRO A 378 -24.18 8.92 -14.46
N PRO A 379 -23.39 9.67 -15.24
CA PRO A 379 -23.19 9.38 -16.66
C PRO A 379 -22.49 8.02 -16.90
N ALA A 380 -21.54 7.65 -16.03
CA ALA A 380 -20.87 6.35 -16.11
C ALA A 380 -21.81 5.20 -15.73
N SER A 381 -22.65 5.38 -14.72
CA SER A 381 -23.69 4.41 -14.35
C SER A 381 -24.73 4.23 -15.46
N MET A 382 -25.15 5.30 -16.13
CA MET A 382 -26.06 5.21 -17.28
C MET A 382 -25.41 4.49 -18.47
N ALA A 383 -24.12 4.75 -18.71
CA ALA A 383 -23.35 4.03 -19.72
C ALA A 383 -23.25 2.53 -19.42
N ALA A 384 -23.17 2.15 -18.14
CA ALA A 384 -23.22 0.75 -17.72
C ALA A 384 -24.61 0.13 -17.94
N ILE A 385 -25.70 0.83 -17.58
CA ILE A 385 -27.08 0.37 -17.80
C ILE A 385 -27.36 0.11 -19.28
N LEU A 386 -26.89 1.00 -20.18
CA LEU A 386 -27.05 0.83 -21.63
C LEU A 386 -26.24 -0.34 -22.22
N GLY A 387 -25.25 -0.87 -21.51
CA GLY A 387 -24.41 -1.98 -21.98
C GLY A 387 -23.41 -1.61 -23.07
N PRO A 388 -22.48 -2.49 -23.44
CA PRO A 388 -21.32 -2.14 -24.28
C PRO A 388 -21.64 -1.92 -25.77
N HIS A 389 -22.85 -2.22 -26.24
CA HIS A 389 -23.15 -2.27 -27.67
C HIS A 389 -23.11 -0.87 -28.33
N PRO A 390 -22.35 -0.64 -29.43
CA PRO A 390 -22.20 0.68 -30.05
C PRO A 390 -23.53 1.37 -30.42
N ALA A 391 -24.52 0.62 -30.91
CA ALA A 391 -25.84 1.18 -31.23
C ALA A 391 -26.65 1.60 -29.99
N GLN A 392 -26.48 0.92 -28.85
CA GLN A 392 -27.10 1.30 -27.57
C GLN A 392 -26.35 2.47 -26.95
N GLN A 393 -25.02 2.46 -27.03
CA GLN A 393 -24.16 3.57 -26.62
C GLN A 393 -24.40 4.85 -27.43
N GLY A 394 -24.87 4.76 -28.67
CA GLY A 394 -25.35 5.91 -29.44
C GLY A 394 -26.65 6.53 -28.91
N LYS A 395 -27.28 5.95 -27.87
CA LYS A 395 -28.42 6.54 -27.13
C LYS A 395 -28.01 7.17 -25.80
N LEU A 396 -26.71 7.16 -25.47
CA LEU A 396 -26.23 7.53 -24.14
C LEU A 396 -26.56 8.98 -23.79
N GLY A 397 -26.43 9.92 -24.75
CA GLY A 397 -26.85 11.30 -24.54
C GLY A 397 -28.34 11.40 -24.25
N GLN A 398 -29.19 10.77 -25.06
CA GLN A 398 -30.64 10.79 -24.88
C GLN A 398 -31.08 10.19 -23.53
N TRP A 399 -30.55 9.04 -23.12
CA TRP A 399 -30.93 8.39 -21.85
C TRP A 399 -30.43 9.16 -20.62
N THR A 400 -29.16 9.60 -20.62
CA THR A 400 -28.65 10.48 -19.57
C THR A 400 -29.45 11.78 -19.48
N GLY A 401 -29.83 12.33 -20.64
CA GLY A 401 -30.63 13.55 -20.73
C GLY A 401 -32.03 13.43 -20.13
N MET A 402 -32.75 12.35 -20.47
CA MET A 402 -34.09 12.06 -19.92
C MET A 402 -34.05 11.87 -18.40
N MET A 403 -33.06 11.12 -17.89
CA MET A 403 -32.87 10.90 -16.45
C MET A 403 -32.71 12.22 -15.70
N TYR A 404 -31.78 13.08 -16.13
CA TYR A 404 -31.56 14.38 -15.49
C TYR A 404 -32.76 15.32 -15.61
N THR A 405 -33.48 15.28 -16.73
CA THR A 405 -34.69 16.08 -16.92
C THR A 405 -35.75 15.74 -15.88
N ILE A 406 -35.95 14.46 -15.58
CA ILE A 406 -36.88 14.02 -14.52
C ILE A 406 -36.39 14.49 -13.15
N SER A 407 -35.09 14.35 -12.86
CA SER A 407 -34.52 14.77 -11.58
C SER A 407 -34.47 16.28 -11.37
N SER A 408 -34.63 17.10 -12.41
CA SER A 408 -34.58 18.56 -12.34
C SER A 408 -35.59 19.16 -11.36
N PHE A 409 -36.81 18.61 -11.28
CA PHE A 409 -37.85 19.07 -10.36
C PHE A 409 -37.46 18.88 -8.89
N PHE A 410 -36.72 17.82 -8.59
CA PHE A 410 -36.20 17.54 -7.25
C PHE A 410 -35.02 18.46 -6.92
N ALA A 411 -34.16 18.75 -7.89
CA ALA A 411 -33.09 19.74 -7.74
C ALA A 411 -33.61 21.16 -7.48
N LEU A 412 -34.79 21.51 -8.04
CA LEU A 412 -35.46 22.78 -7.79
C LEU A 412 -36.07 22.82 -6.38
N THR A 413 -36.85 21.80 -6.03
CA THR A 413 -37.67 21.81 -4.81
C THR A 413 -36.88 21.47 -3.54
N GLY A 414 -35.84 20.64 -3.64
CA GLY A 414 -35.04 20.18 -2.50
C GLY A 414 -34.42 21.32 -1.68
N PRO A 415 -33.59 22.20 -2.28
CA PRO A 415 -32.99 23.31 -1.56
C PRO A 415 -34.01 24.31 -0.99
N ILE A 416 -35.13 24.51 -1.68
CA ILE A 416 -36.23 25.38 -1.22
C ILE A 416 -36.87 24.78 0.04
N ILE A 417 -37.22 23.49 0.03
CA ILE A 417 -37.77 22.79 1.19
C ILE A 417 -36.77 22.82 2.35
N ALA A 418 -35.51 22.48 2.10
CA ALA A 418 -34.46 22.51 3.12
C ALA A 418 -34.35 23.90 3.77
N SER A 419 -34.37 24.99 2.98
CA SER A 419 -34.33 26.36 3.50
C SER A 419 -35.57 26.73 4.31
N HIS A 420 -36.75 26.28 3.89
CA HIS A 420 -37.98 26.49 4.65
C HIS A 420 -37.94 25.78 6.01
N LEU A 421 -37.35 24.57 6.06
CA LEU A 421 -37.15 23.85 7.31
C LEU A 421 -36.19 24.59 8.26
N VAL A 422 -35.11 25.19 7.74
CA VAL A 422 -34.22 26.03 8.56
C VAL A 422 -34.99 27.19 9.15
N VAL A 423 -35.72 27.96 8.33
CA VAL A 423 -36.48 29.13 8.79
C VAL A 423 -37.56 28.76 9.81
N LYS A 424 -38.25 27.64 9.61
CA LYS A 424 -39.35 27.22 10.48
C LYS A 424 -38.88 26.73 11.85
N PHE A 425 -37.74 26.04 11.90
CA PHE A 425 -37.25 25.39 13.11
C PHE A 425 -36.04 26.07 13.75
N ASP A 426 -35.52 27.13 13.13
CA ASP A 426 -34.35 27.91 13.55
C ASP A 426 -33.12 27.04 13.88
N LYS A 427 -32.96 25.94 13.12
CA LYS A 427 -31.91 24.94 13.32
C LYS A 427 -31.54 24.27 12.00
N TYR A 428 -30.24 24.25 11.70
CA TYR A 428 -29.66 23.52 10.56
C TYR A 428 -29.70 21.99 10.67
N LEU A 429 -29.98 21.45 11.86
CA LEU A 429 -30.17 20.00 12.06
C LEU A 429 -31.18 19.40 11.07
N THR A 430 -32.22 20.17 10.72
CA THR A 430 -33.25 19.75 9.78
C THR A 430 -32.68 19.49 8.38
N VAL A 431 -31.73 20.30 7.92
CA VAL A 431 -31.06 20.15 6.62
C VAL A 431 -30.13 18.94 6.62
N GLN A 432 -29.42 18.71 7.72
CA GLN A 432 -28.51 17.58 7.89
C GLN A 432 -29.28 16.25 7.77
N LEU A 433 -30.38 16.13 8.51
CA LEU A 433 -31.27 14.96 8.47
C LEU A 433 -31.96 14.80 7.11
N TRP A 434 -32.48 15.90 6.54
CA TRP A 434 -33.09 15.89 5.21
C TRP A 434 -32.13 15.37 4.14
N SER A 435 -30.92 15.93 4.09
CA SER A 435 -29.91 15.58 3.09
C SER A 435 -29.46 14.12 3.26
N GLY A 436 -29.20 13.71 4.51
CA GLY A 436 -28.81 12.33 4.83
C GLY A 436 -29.86 11.30 4.42
N LEU A 437 -31.13 11.51 4.78
CA LEU A 437 -32.22 10.60 4.43
C LEU A 437 -32.45 10.50 2.92
N CYS A 438 -32.41 11.63 2.21
CA CYS A 438 -32.53 11.62 0.74
C CYS A 438 -31.41 10.81 0.08
N LEU A 439 -30.15 10.95 0.55
CA LEU A 439 -29.04 10.15 0.04
C LEU A 439 -29.16 8.67 0.39
N PHE A 440 -29.71 8.33 1.57
CA PHE A 440 -30.02 6.94 1.92
C PHE A 440 -31.02 6.32 0.95
N PHE A 441 -32.14 7.01 0.67
CA PHE A 441 -33.13 6.53 -0.31
C PHE A 441 -32.56 6.43 -1.72
N SER A 442 -31.70 7.37 -2.12
CA SER A 442 -30.96 7.29 -3.37
C SER A 442 -30.13 6.00 -3.46
N ALA A 443 -29.32 5.69 -2.43
CA ALA A 443 -28.51 4.48 -2.39
C ALA A 443 -29.37 3.19 -2.44
N CYS A 444 -30.51 3.17 -1.74
CA CYS A 444 -31.46 2.06 -1.79
C CYS A 444 -32.02 1.85 -3.21
N CYS A 445 -32.44 2.93 -3.89
CA CYS A 445 -32.91 2.86 -5.28
C CYS A 445 -31.80 2.37 -6.24
N MET A 446 -30.54 2.80 -6.05
CA MET A 446 -29.41 2.26 -6.83
C MET A 446 -29.20 0.77 -6.56
N GLY A 447 -29.35 0.32 -5.31
CA GLY A 447 -29.32 -1.11 -4.96
C GLY A 447 -30.36 -1.93 -5.75
N VAL A 448 -31.57 -1.41 -5.89
CA VAL A 448 -32.61 -2.05 -6.71
C VAL A 448 -32.24 -2.03 -8.20
N ALA A 449 -31.70 -0.93 -8.72
CA ALA A 449 -31.21 -0.86 -10.10
C ALA A 449 -30.11 -1.90 -10.39
N ILE A 450 -29.18 -2.13 -9.45
CA ILE A 450 -28.13 -3.18 -9.55
C ILE A 450 -28.75 -4.58 -9.64
N ILE A 451 -29.78 -4.85 -8.84
CA ILE A 451 -30.46 -6.16 -8.86
C ILE A 451 -31.10 -6.42 -10.22
N TYR A 452 -31.76 -5.43 -10.82
CA TYR A 452 -32.36 -5.58 -12.15
C TYR A 452 -31.30 -5.69 -13.25
N HIS A 453 -30.25 -4.89 -13.21
CA HIS A 453 -29.18 -4.92 -14.20
C HIS A 453 -28.44 -6.27 -14.22
N SER A 454 -28.12 -6.84 -13.06
CA SER A 454 -27.44 -8.14 -12.94
C SER A 454 -28.32 -9.34 -13.37
N ARG A 455 -29.65 -9.25 -13.18
CA ARG A 455 -30.60 -10.26 -13.67
C ARG A 455 -30.68 -10.29 -15.20
N ASP A 456 -30.60 -9.13 -15.85
CA ASP A 456 -30.70 -9.06 -17.30
C ASP A 456 -29.41 -9.58 -17.99
N GLU A 457 -28.23 -9.28 -17.45
CA GLU A 457 -26.96 -9.85 -17.93
C GLU A 457 -26.92 -11.38 -17.80
N SER A 458 -27.38 -11.92 -16.66
CA SER A 458 -27.41 -13.37 -16.42
C SER A 458 -28.45 -14.07 -17.31
N PHE A 459 -29.61 -13.46 -17.53
CA PHE A 459 -30.62 -13.95 -18.47
C PHE A 459 -30.09 -13.99 -19.91
N MET A 460 -29.47 -12.91 -20.39
CA MET A 460 -28.87 -12.84 -21.73
C MET A 460 -27.74 -13.85 -21.94
N ARG A 461 -26.83 -14.01 -20.95
CA ARG A 461 -25.80 -15.07 -21.00
C ARG A 461 -26.42 -16.47 -21.07
N SER A 462 -27.48 -16.73 -20.29
CA SER A 462 -28.14 -18.04 -20.28
C SER A 462 -28.86 -18.36 -21.60
N ARG A 463 -29.40 -17.34 -22.30
CA ARG A 463 -30.07 -17.50 -23.59
C ARG A 463 -29.09 -17.69 -24.74
N LEU A 464 -27.96 -16.98 -24.72
CA LEU A 464 -26.84 -17.15 -25.67
C LEU A 464 -26.20 -18.55 -25.55
N LEU A 465 -26.07 -19.08 -24.34
CA LEU A 465 -25.54 -20.43 -24.09
C LEU A 465 -26.48 -21.56 -24.55
N LYS A 466 -27.80 -21.30 -24.63
CA LYS A 466 -28.81 -22.28 -25.07
C LYS A 466 -29.03 -22.32 -26.58
N LEU A 467 -28.53 -21.34 -27.33
CA LEU A 467 -28.83 -21.16 -28.77
C LEU A 467 -27.66 -21.51 -29.70
N THR A 468 -26.50 -21.93 -29.20
CA THR A 468 -25.39 -22.43 -30.04
C THR A 468 -25.58 -23.91 -30.39
N PRO A 469 -25.81 -24.29 -31.66
CA PRO A 469 -25.84 -25.68 -32.07
C PRO A 469 -24.43 -26.25 -32.16
N SER A 470 -24.29 -27.52 -31.82
CA SER A 470 -23.11 -28.34 -32.04
C SER A 470 -22.91 -28.65 -33.53
N SER A 471 -21.65 -28.55 -33.97
CA SER A 471 -21.05 -29.10 -35.20
C SER A 471 -21.26 -28.37 -36.55
N THR A 472 -20.14 -28.01 -37.19
CA THR A 472 -19.73 -28.62 -38.48
C THR A 472 -18.26 -28.33 -38.81
N ARG A 473 -17.51 -29.40 -39.11
CA ARG A 473 -16.22 -29.42 -39.82
C ARG A 473 -16.38 -28.83 -41.21
N SER A 474 -15.44 -27.97 -41.67
CA SER A 474 -15.13 -27.83 -43.10
C SER A 474 -13.77 -27.18 -43.35
N ARG A 475 -12.98 -27.82 -44.22
CA ARG A 475 -11.73 -27.36 -44.86
C ARG A 475 -12.04 -26.25 -45.89
N SER A 476 -11.18 -25.24 -46.05
CA SER A 476 -10.60 -24.78 -47.35
C SER A 476 -9.75 -23.51 -47.14
N MET A 477 -8.48 -23.54 -47.53
CA MET A 477 -7.88 -22.86 -48.69
C MET A 477 -7.63 -21.34 -48.57
N SER A 478 -6.32 -21.03 -48.47
CA SER A 478 -5.57 -20.13 -49.37
C SER A 478 -6.25 -18.83 -49.85
N ARG A 479 -5.70 -17.70 -49.43
CA ARG A 479 -5.42 -16.58 -50.34
C ARG A 479 -4.17 -15.80 -49.91
N LYS A 480 -3.12 -15.95 -50.73
CA LYS A 480 -1.96 -15.06 -50.85
C LYS A 480 -2.35 -13.74 -51.54
N ARG A 481 -1.70 -12.65 -51.14
CA ARG A 481 -1.08 -11.59 -51.97
C ARG A 481 -0.31 -10.67 -50.99
N GLU A 482 1.01 -10.79 -50.88
CA GLU A 482 2.08 -10.17 -51.70
C GLU A 482 2.21 -8.63 -51.57
N MET A 483 3.25 -8.23 -50.84
CA MET A 483 4.20 -7.10 -51.01
C MET A 483 4.95 -6.99 -49.66
N SER A 484 6.27 -7.00 -49.52
CA SER A 484 7.40 -6.75 -50.42
C SER A 484 8.69 -7.34 -49.82
N GLU A 485 9.62 -7.73 -50.69
CA GLU A 485 11.00 -8.15 -50.39
C GLU A 485 11.93 -7.02 -49.91
N PHE A 486 13.16 -7.44 -49.54
CA PHE A 486 14.38 -6.73 -49.07
C PHE A 486 14.39 -6.43 -47.57
N THR A 487 15.18 -7.10 -46.72
CA THR A 487 16.63 -7.35 -46.82
C THR A 487 17.02 -8.40 -45.76
N GLN A 488 17.95 -9.33 -46.09
CA GLN A 488 18.55 -10.28 -45.13
C GLN A 488 19.57 -9.62 -44.20
N PRO A 489 19.94 -10.26 -43.07
CA PRO A 489 21.27 -10.86 -43.05
C PRO A 489 21.39 -12.23 -42.31
N ILE A 490 22.01 -13.18 -43.02
CA ILE A 490 23.16 -14.04 -42.65
C ILE A 490 23.09 -14.87 -41.35
N ASP A 491 22.96 -16.19 -41.54
CA ASP A 491 23.24 -17.28 -40.59
C ASP A 491 24.75 -17.53 -40.41
N ILE A 492 25.17 -17.81 -39.16
CA ILE A 492 26.44 -18.50 -38.84
C ILE A 492 26.12 -19.71 -37.94
N PRO A 493 26.47 -20.95 -38.31
CA PRO A 493 26.18 -22.14 -37.51
C PRO A 493 27.31 -22.41 -36.51
N ARG A 494 26.99 -22.72 -35.25
CA ARG A 494 27.96 -23.32 -34.31
C ARG A 494 27.54 -24.71 -33.86
N LYS A 495 28.49 -25.63 -34.10
CA LYS A 495 28.48 -27.08 -33.95
C LYS A 495 28.22 -27.55 -32.51
N GLN A 496 27.51 -28.67 -32.41
CA GLN A 496 27.50 -29.57 -31.26
C GLN A 496 28.91 -30.05 -30.90
N ARG A 497 29.19 -30.21 -29.60
CA ARG A 497 30.27 -31.08 -29.12
C ARG A 497 29.94 -31.64 -27.73
N GLN A 498 29.70 -32.95 -27.66
CA GLN A 498 29.65 -33.74 -26.43
C GLN A 498 31.06 -33.91 -25.83
N LYS A 499 31.18 -33.98 -24.49
CA LYS A 499 32.03 -34.94 -23.76
C LYS A 499 31.78 -34.96 -22.23
N ARG A 500 32.12 -36.12 -21.65
CA ARG A 500 31.83 -36.76 -20.33
C ARG A 500 32.67 -36.22 -19.12
N PRO A 501 32.41 -36.68 -17.87
CA PRO A 501 32.60 -35.91 -16.63
C PRO A 501 33.97 -36.13 -15.95
N THR A 502 34.41 -35.12 -15.21
CA THR A 502 35.50 -35.23 -14.23
C THR A 502 35.15 -34.42 -12.97
N ALA A 503 35.26 -35.06 -11.81
CA ALA A 503 35.04 -34.48 -10.50
C ALA A 503 36.11 -33.43 -10.15
N ALA A 504 35.69 -32.27 -9.63
CA ALA A 504 36.57 -31.27 -9.03
C ALA A 504 35.80 -30.45 -7.97
N THR A 505 36.51 -30.12 -6.89
CA THR A 505 36.11 -29.49 -5.63
C THR A 505 35.61 -28.05 -5.81
N PRO A 506 34.63 -27.54 -5.01
CA PRO A 506 33.98 -26.25 -5.27
C PRO A 506 34.82 -25.04 -4.85
N GLN A 507 34.81 -23.97 -5.66
CA GLN A 507 35.38 -22.63 -5.40
C GLN A 507 34.22 -21.60 -5.30
N PRO A 508 34.45 -20.39 -4.75
CA PRO A 508 33.40 -19.58 -4.14
C PRO A 508 32.61 -18.77 -5.17
N HIS A 509 31.40 -19.22 -5.49
CA HIS A 509 30.17 -18.47 -5.85
C HIS A 509 29.06 -19.44 -6.37
N ASP A 510 29.14 -20.73 -6.04
CA ASP A 510 28.27 -21.78 -6.55
C ASP A 510 26.99 -21.92 -5.71
N MET A 511 26.07 -20.97 -5.84
CA MET A 511 24.70 -21.24 -5.41
C MET A 511 24.09 -22.33 -6.29
N THR A 512 23.52 -23.32 -5.65
CA THR A 512 22.86 -24.43 -6.33
C THR A 512 21.35 -24.38 -6.20
N THR A 513 20.65 -24.87 -7.22
CA THR A 513 19.24 -25.26 -7.15
C THR A 513 19.04 -26.39 -6.15
N LEU A 514 17.79 -26.71 -5.82
CA LEU A 514 17.46 -27.80 -4.92
C LEU A 514 18.01 -29.16 -5.38
N ASP A 515 18.09 -29.39 -6.71
CA ASP A 515 18.64 -30.61 -7.30
C ASP A 515 20.17 -30.56 -7.52
N GLY A 516 20.86 -29.57 -6.93
CA GLY A 516 22.33 -29.48 -6.92
C GLY A 516 22.97 -28.91 -8.19
N LYS A 517 22.19 -28.41 -9.15
CA LYS A 517 22.72 -27.74 -10.35
C LYS A 517 23.04 -26.27 -10.05
N PRO A 518 23.88 -25.59 -10.84
CA PRO A 518 24.08 -24.14 -10.69
C PRO A 518 22.77 -23.36 -10.83
N LEU A 519 22.53 -22.41 -9.92
CA LEU A 519 21.34 -21.55 -9.92
C LEU A 519 21.45 -20.44 -10.98
N ASP A 520 20.54 -20.42 -11.95
CA ASP A 520 20.33 -19.25 -12.81
C ASP A 520 19.30 -18.29 -12.18
N ARG A 521 19.83 -17.27 -11.51
CA ARG A 521 19.03 -16.22 -10.86
C ARG A 521 18.13 -15.47 -11.84
N ALA A 522 18.60 -15.20 -13.07
CA ALA A 522 17.82 -14.42 -14.03
C ALA A 522 16.55 -15.18 -14.46
N THR A 523 16.67 -16.50 -14.62
CA THR A 523 15.53 -17.38 -14.90
C THR A 523 14.55 -17.41 -13.73
N LEU A 524 15.03 -17.55 -12.48
CA LEU A 524 14.18 -17.52 -11.29
C LEU A 524 13.48 -16.16 -11.14
N ASP A 525 14.19 -15.03 -11.21
CA ASP A 525 13.60 -13.69 -11.10
C ASP A 525 12.52 -13.45 -12.15
N THR A 526 12.78 -13.89 -13.39
CA THR A 526 11.80 -13.81 -14.48
C THR A 526 10.57 -14.64 -14.17
N LEU A 527 10.74 -15.86 -13.64
CA LEU A 527 9.63 -16.71 -13.21
C LEU A 527 8.81 -16.06 -12.10
N LEU A 528 9.46 -15.56 -11.04
CA LEU A 528 8.79 -14.97 -9.88
C LEU A 528 7.96 -13.74 -10.28
N ARG A 529 8.48 -12.88 -11.17
CA ARG A 529 7.76 -11.74 -11.72
C ARG A 529 6.64 -12.17 -12.68
N ARG A 530 6.91 -13.10 -13.60
CA ARG A 530 5.93 -13.63 -14.57
C ARG A 530 4.75 -14.31 -13.89
N ARG A 531 4.99 -15.00 -12.78
CA ARG A 531 3.97 -15.67 -11.96
C ARG A 531 3.41 -14.77 -10.86
N MET A 532 3.88 -13.53 -10.78
CA MET A 532 3.40 -12.50 -9.88
C MET A 532 3.48 -12.93 -8.41
N PHE A 533 4.62 -13.53 -8.00
CA PHE A 533 4.97 -13.66 -6.58
C PHE A 533 5.18 -12.27 -5.98
N TYR A 534 5.96 -11.43 -6.68
CA TYR A 534 6.08 -10.01 -6.39
C TYR A 534 6.30 -9.23 -7.69
N ALA A 535 5.97 -7.93 -7.66
CA ALA A 535 6.30 -6.96 -8.70
C ALA A 535 6.83 -5.68 -8.06
N GLN A 536 7.50 -4.86 -8.87
CA GLN A 536 7.92 -3.55 -8.41
C GLN A 536 6.69 -2.68 -8.10
N ALA A 537 6.67 -2.06 -6.92
CA ALA A 537 5.53 -1.23 -6.56
C ALA A 537 5.46 -0.01 -7.48
N PHE A 538 4.24 0.32 -7.91
CA PHE A 538 3.97 1.43 -8.83
C PHE A 538 4.67 1.29 -10.21
N ASP A 539 4.91 0.06 -10.69
CA ASP A 539 5.64 -0.23 -11.94
C ASP A 539 5.15 0.60 -13.14
N ILE A 540 3.82 0.71 -13.32
CA ILE A 540 3.21 1.50 -14.42
C ILE A 540 3.43 3.02 -14.31
N TYR A 541 3.91 3.51 -13.16
CA TYR A 541 4.32 4.89 -12.90
C TYR A 541 5.84 5.07 -12.96
N GLY A 542 6.58 4.06 -13.42
CA GLY A 542 8.05 4.05 -13.46
C GLY A 542 8.71 3.31 -12.30
N GLY A 543 7.92 2.81 -11.35
CA GLY A 543 8.39 2.04 -10.19
C GLY A 543 9.10 2.88 -9.13
N VAL A 544 9.04 2.44 -7.87
CA VAL A 544 9.86 3.02 -6.78
C VAL A 544 10.84 1.98 -6.27
N SER A 545 12.14 2.28 -6.28
CA SER A 545 13.17 1.36 -5.81
C SER A 545 13.00 1.07 -4.32
N GLY A 546 13.14 -0.20 -3.95
CA GLY A 546 12.97 -0.67 -2.58
C GLY A 546 11.50 -0.85 -2.14
N LEU A 547 10.52 -0.63 -3.02
CA LEU A 547 9.11 -0.93 -2.74
C LEU A 547 8.60 -2.02 -3.70
N PHE A 548 7.93 -3.02 -3.15
CA PHE A 548 7.44 -4.18 -3.89
C PHE A 548 6.02 -4.55 -3.46
N ASP A 549 5.20 -4.89 -4.46
CA ASP A 549 3.85 -5.42 -4.28
C ASP A 549 3.89 -6.94 -4.37
N TYR A 550 3.38 -7.64 -3.35
CA TYR A 550 3.19 -9.09 -3.41
C TYR A 550 1.92 -9.42 -4.18
N GLY A 551 2.01 -10.37 -5.11
CA GLY A 551 0.85 -10.82 -5.87
C GLY A 551 0.19 -12.04 -5.25
N PRO A 552 -0.84 -12.64 -5.88
CA PRO A 552 -1.64 -13.70 -5.26
C PRO A 552 -0.83 -14.85 -4.65
N PRO A 553 0.15 -15.47 -5.35
CA PRO A 553 0.97 -16.52 -4.74
C PRO A 553 1.93 -15.99 -3.67
N GLY A 554 2.48 -14.78 -3.82
CA GLY A 554 3.37 -14.18 -2.82
C GLY A 554 2.66 -13.82 -1.52
N CYS A 555 1.46 -13.23 -1.61
CA CYS A 555 0.62 -12.92 -0.45
C CYS A 555 0.25 -14.20 0.31
N ALA A 556 -0.16 -15.26 -0.41
CA ALA A 556 -0.51 -16.53 0.22
C ALA A 556 0.73 -17.22 0.84
N LEU A 557 1.88 -17.18 0.19
CA LEU A 557 3.14 -17.71 0.74
C LEU A 557 3.52 -16.97 2.03
N GLN A 558 3.54 -15.63 2.00
CA GLN A 558 3.86 -14.80 3.15
C GLN A 558 2.89 -15.06 4.31
N ALA A 559 1.58 -15.12 4.03
CA ALA A 559 0.57 -15.41 5.04
C ALA A 559 0.78 -16.80 5.68
N ASN A 560 1.07 -17.84 4.89
CA ASN A 560 1.31 -19.17 5.41
C ASN A 560 2.61 -19.28 6.22
N ILE A 561 3.68 -18.57 5.81
CA ILE A 561 4.94 -18.50 6.57
C ILE A 561 4.68 -17.82 7.92
N VAL A 562 3.95 -16.70 7.93
CA VAL A 562 3.58 -15.98 9.15
C VAL A 562 2.68 -16.83 10.06
N ASP A 563 1.71 -17.56 9.51
CA ASP A 563 0.87 -18.49 10.27
C ASP A 563 1.70 -19.65 10.86
N THR A 564 2.65 -20.18 10.09
CA THR A 564 3.59 -21.20 10.58
C THR A 564 4.48 -20.64 11.69
N TRP A 565 4.92 -19.39 11.57
CA TRP A 565 5.70 -18.69 12.59
C TRP A 565 4.89 -18.50 13.87
N ARG A 566 3.63 -18.06 13.78
CA ARG A 566 2.72 -17.96 14.94
C ARG A 566 2.57 -19.30 15.64
N LYS A 567 2.33 -20.38 14.90
CA LYS A 567 2.22 -21.73 15.47
C LYS A 567 3.53 -22.20 16.11
N HIS A 568 4.68 -21.81 15.54
CA HIS A 568 5.99 -22.26 15.97
C HIS A 568 6.55 -21.48 17.17
N PHE A 569 6.22 -20.21 17.32
CA PHE A 569 6.74 -19.38 18.41
C PHE A 569 5.64 -18.95 19.37
N ILE A 570 4.61 -18.26 18.88
CA ILE A 570 3.56 -17.71 19.75
C ILE A 570 2.77 -18.81 20.46
N LEU A 571 2.25 -19.78 19.70
CA LEU A 571 1.42 -20.85 20.28
C LEU A 571 2.25 -21.82 21.12
N GLU A 572 3.47 -22.13 20.69
CA GLU A 572 4.31 -23.13 21.35
C GLU A 572 4.90 -22.62 22.67
N GLU A 573 5.18 -21.32 22.79
CA GLU A 573 5.77 -20.71 24.00
C GLU A 573 4.78 -19.83 24.77
N ASP A 574 3.48 -19.91 24.45
CA ASP A 574 2.41 -19.11 25.05
C ASP A 574 2.72 -17.58 25.06
N MET A 575 3.30 -17.08 23.96
CA MET A 575 3.73 -15.68 23.86
C MET A 575 2.55 -14.71 23.76
N LEU A 576 2.75 -13.50 24.26
CA LEU A 576 1.77 -12.42 24.21
C LEU A 576 1.89 -11.63 22.89
N GLU A 577 1.12 -12.01 21.86
CA GLU A 577 1.08 -11.28 20.59
C GLU A 577 0.43 -9.89 20.75
N VAL A 578 1.10 -8.83 20.29
CA VAL A 578 0.61 -7.46 20.28
C VAL A 578 0.77 -6.78 18.93
N ASP A 579 -0.24 -6.01 18.53
CA ASP A 579 -0.20 -5.16 17.34
C ASP A 579 -0.09 -3.68 17.76
N CYS A 580 1.06 -3.09 17.45
CA CYS A 580 1.39 -1.70 17.78
C CYS A 580 1.35 -0.81 16.54
N THR A 581 1.07 0.48 16.72
CA THR A 581 1.01 1.45 15.61
C THR A 581 2.37 1.59 14.91
N MET A 582 2.35 1.74 13.58
CA MET A 582 3.54 2.04 12.78
C MET A 582 4.05 3.48 12.97
N LEU A 583 3.14 4.40 13.26
CA LEU A 583 3.42 5.82 13.39
C LEU A 583 3.88 6.10 14.83
N THR A 584 5.10 6.61 14.97
CA THR A 584 5.80 6.70 16.26
C THR A 584 6.23 8.14 16.53
N PRO A 585 5.88 8.74 17.68
CA PRO A 585 6.33 10.08 18.04
C PRO A 585 7.85 10.19 18.10
N HIS A 586 8.40 11.34 17.68
CA HIS A 586 9.83 11.62 17.69
C HIS A 586 10.51 11.25 19.02
N ASP A 587 9.90 11.63 20.14
CA ASP A 587 10.51 11.46 21.47
C ASP A 587 10.73 10.00 21.85
N VAL A 588 9.92 9.08 21.35
CA VAL A 588 10.11 7.63 21.57
C VAL A 588 11.39 7.17 20.90
N LEU A 589 11.59 7.51 19.62
CA LEU A 589 12.76 7.10 18.84
C LEU A 589 14.02 7.90 19.19
N LYS A 590 13.85 9.11 19.73
CA LYS A 590 14.96 9.87 20.33
C LYS A 590 15.43 9.20 21.62
N THR A 591 14.51 8.67 22.42
CA THR A 591 14.83 7.98 23.69
C THR A 591 15.51 6.64 23.46
N SER A 592 15.07 5.86 22.47
CA SER A 592 15.75 4.62 22.10
C SER A 592 17.09 4.83 21.39
N GLY A 593 17.41 6.06 20.98
CA GLY A 593 18.66 6.45 20.32
C GLY A 593 18.64 6.37 18.79
N HIS A 594 17.52 5.95 18.19
CA HIS A 594 17.37 5.86 16.73
C HIS A 594 17.50 7.22 16.05
N VAL A 595 16.97 8.30 16.62
CA VAL A 595 17.10 9.64 16.01
C VAL A 595 18.57 10.07 15.85
N ASP A 596 19.44 9.65 16.77
CA ASP A 596 20.83 10.07 16.79
C ASP A 596 21.77 9.13 16.03
N LYS A 597 21.46 7.83 16.04
CA LYS A 597 22.35 6.78 15.52
C LYS A 597 21.87 6.15 14.23
N PHE A 598 20.60 6.29 13.86
CA PHE A 598 20.01 5.62 12.69
C PHE A 598 20.20 6.45 11.41
N SER A 599 21.45 6.78 11.10
CA SER A 599 21.84 7.51 9.91
C SER A 599 23.00 6.83 9.21
N ASP A 600 22.95 6.83 7.88
CA ASP A 600 24.07 6.43 7.03
C ASP A 600 24.76 7.67 6.46
N TRP A 601 26.05 7.54 6.13
CA TRP A 601 26.79 8.59 5.42
C TRP A 601 26.50 8.52 3.92
N MET A 602 26.05 9.61 3.31
CA MET A 602 25.80 9.70 1.87
C MET A 602 26.67 10.77 1.21
N CYS A 603 27.15 10.51 -0.01
CA CYS A 603 27.78 11.50 -0.88
C CYS A 603 26.96 11.66 -2.16
N LYS A 604 27.02 12.84 -2.76
CA LYS A 604 26.19 13.22 -3.90
C LYS A 604 27.06 13.71 -5.06
N ASP A 605 26.75 13.26 -6.27
CA ASP A 605 27.29 13.88 -7.48
C ASP A 605 26.46 15.15 -7.79
N PRO A 606 27.03 16.36 -7.70
CA PRO A 606 26.28 17.60 -7.89
C PRO A 606 25.81 17.81 -9.34
N LYS A 607 26.44 17.13 -10.32
CA LYS A 607 26.07 17.26 -11.74
C LYS A 607 24.89 16.37 -12.12
N THR A 608 24.83 15.16 -11.59
CA THR A 608 23.75 14.20 -11.91
C THR A 608 22.65 14.13 -10.86
N GLY A 609 22.95 14.56 -9.63
CA GLY A 609 22.09 14.35 -8.47
C GLY A 609 22.06 12.90 -7.97
N GLU A 610 22.92 12.01 -8.50
CA GLU A 610 23.02 10.63 -8.04
C GLU A 610 23.61 10.60 -6.61
N ILE A 611 22.96 9.83 -5.73
CA ILE A 611 23.33 9.70 -4.32
C ILE A 611 23.93 8.31 -4.11
N PHE A 612 25.05 8.26 -3.40
CA PHE A 612 25.75 7.05 -3.02
C PHE A 612 25.88 6.99 -1.50
N ARG A 613 25.78 5.78 -0.95
CA ARG A 613 26.21 5.52 0.43
C ARG A 613 27.75 5.53 0.44
N ALA A 614 28.36 6.33 1.30
CA ALA A 614 29.77 6.69 1.21
C ALA A 614 30.70 5.50 1.51
N ASP A 615 30.40 4.72 2.55
CA ASP A 615 31.08 3.46 2.91
C ASP A 615 31.08 2.47 1.73
N HIS A 616 29.93 2.14 1.17
CA HIS A 616 29.77 1.21 0.06
C HIS A 616 30.49 1.71 -1.21
N LEU A 617 30.50 3.03 -1.44
CA LEU A 617 31.19 3.58 -2.60
C LEU A 617 32.71 3.42 -2.46
N VAL A 618 33.24 3.68 -1.26
CA VAL A 618 34.65 3.44 -0.94
C VAL A 618 34.97 1.96 -1.13
N GLU A 619 34.16 1.07 -0.54
CA GLU A 619 34.29 -0.37 -0.64
C GLU A 619 34.37 -0.83 -2.10
N GLU A 620 33.34 -0.51 -2.91
CA GLU A 620 33.23 -0.92 -4.31
C GLU A 620 34.43 -0.46 -5.15
N VAL A 621 34.96 0.74 -4.88
CA VAL A 621 36.08 1.30 -5.66
C VAL A 621 37.42 0.69 -5.24
N LEU A 622 37.67 0.50 -3.95
CA LEU A 622 38.91 -0.11 -3.46
C LEU A 622 39.00 -1.59 -3.85
N GLU A 623 37.92 -2.35 -3.72
CA GLU A 623 37.85 -3.75 -4.18
C GLU A 623 38.14 -3.86 -5.69
N ALA A 624 37.56 -2.96 -6.49
CA ALA A 624 37.78 -2.95 -7.94
C ALA A 624 39.25 -2.68 -8.30
N ARG A 625 39.93 -1.78 -7.55
CA ARG A 625 41.35 -1.48 -7.72
C ARG A 625 42.24 -2.65 -7.30
N LEU A 626 41.98 -3.28 -6.15
CA LEU A 626 42.69 -4.49 -5.69
C LEU A 626 42.55 -5.64 -6.70
N LYS A 627 41.37 -5.79 -7.31
CA LYS A 627 41.17 -6.78 -8.37
C LYS A 627 41.99 -6.47 -9.63
N GLY A 628 42.08 -5.19 -10.01
CA GLY A 628 42.93 -4.73 -11.11
C GLY A 628 44.42 -4.98 -10.85
N ASP A 629 44.88 -4.76 -9.61
CA ASP A 629 46.25 -5.04 -9.18
C ASP A 629 46.58 -6.54 -9.28
N LYS A 630 45.74 -7.42 -8.71
CA LYS A 630 45.92 -8.87 -8.82
C LYS A 630 46.07 -9.29 -10.28
N GLN A 631 45.19 -8.78 -11.16
CA GLN A 631 45.26 -9.06 -12.58
C GLN A 631 46.56 -8.55 -13.23
N ALA A 632 47.07 -7.37 -12.85
CA ALA A 632 48.33 -6.82 -13.36
C ALA A 632 49.55 -7.64 -12.90
N ARG A 633 49.59 -8.05 -11.64
CA ARG A 633 50.67 -8.88 -11.07
C ARG A 633 50.71 -10.28 -11.67
N HIS A 634 49.55 -10.87 -11.95
CA HIS A 634 49.47 -12.16 -12.66
C HIS A 634 49.99 -12.06 -14.11
N LEU A 635 49.78 -10.92 -14.79
CA LEU A 635 50.32 -10.68 -16.14
C LEU A 635 51.85 -10.49 -16.14
N GLU A 636 52.42 -9.84 -15.11
CA GLU A 636 53.88 -9.67 -14.96
C GLU A 636 54.62 -10.98 -14.60
N ALA A 637 53.95 -11.91 -13.90
CA ALA A 637 54.52 -13.20 -13.50
C ALA A 637 54.65 -14.23 -14.65
N GLY A 638 54.37 -13.84 -15.90
CA GLY A 638 54.58 -14.68 -17.09
C GLY A 638 53.52 -15.75 -17.33
N ALA A 639 52.34 -15.65 -16.70
CA ALA A 639 51.24 -16.58 -16.93
C ALA A 639 50.52 -16.27 -18.26
N ALA A 640 50.21 -17.31 -19.05
CA ALA A 640 49.51 -17.18 -20.32
C ALA A 640 48.08 -16.64 -20.14
N VAL A 641 47.69 -15.69 -20.99
CA VAL A 641 46.41 -14.95 -20.97
C VAL A 641 45.16 -15.85 -21.01
N GLU A 642 45.29 -17.11 -21.46
CA GLU A 642 44.16 -18.04 -21.59
C GLU A 642 43.79 -18.81 -20.31
N GLU A 643 44.67 -18.91 -19.30
CA GLU A 643 44.33 -19.57 -18.02
C GLU A 643 43.73 -18.61 -17.00
N THR A 644 44.12 -17.33 -17.02
CA THR A 644 43.64 -16.30 -16.06
C THR A 644 42.17 -15.91 -16.26
N ALA A 645 41.60 -16.16 -17.44
CA ALA A 645 40.18 -15.94 -17.69
C ALA A 645 39.30 -17.05 -17.09
N LYS A 646 39.81 -18.28 -16.95
CA LYS A 646 39.01 -19.43 -16.49
C LYS A 646 38.99 -19.61 -14.97
N GLU A 647 40.03 -19.18 -14.25
CA GLU A 647 40.04 -19.26 -12.78
C GLU A 647 39.21 -18.14 -12.10
N ILE A 648 38.83 -17.08 -12.83
CA ILE A 648 38.14 -15.90 -12.27
C ILE A 648 36.71 -15.71 -12.83
N GLU A 649 36.33 -16.44 -13.89
CA GLU A 649 34.98 -16.43 -14.48
C GLU A 649 34.03 -17.41 -13.76
N GLY A 650 33.68 -17.06 -12.53
CA GLY A 650 32.42 -17.47 -11.90
C GLY A 650 31.37 -16.35 -12.04
N GLY A 651 30.32 -16.61 -12.83
CA GLY A 651 29.03 -15.91 -12.80
C GLY A 651 28.82 -14.74 -13.78
N GLU A 652 27.79 -14.87 -14.63
CA GLU A 652 27.30 -13.83 -15.57
C GLU A 652 26.90 -12.49 -14.91
N ASP A 653 26.74 -12.46 -13.59
CA ASP A 653 26.41 -11.25 -12.83
C ASP A 653 27.53 -10.21 -12.73
N LYS A 654 28.79 -10.62 -12.89
CA LYS A 654 29.91 -9.66 -12.97
C LYS A 654 29.84 -8.76 -14.21
N LYS A 655 29.11 -9.15 -15.27
CA LYS A 655 28.89 -8.31 -16.47
C LYS A 655 27.99 -7.11 -16.20
N LYS A 656 27.11 -7.16 -15.18
CA LYS A 656 26.29 -6.01 -14.74
C LYS A 656 27.01 -5.12 -13.72
N ARG A 657 27.80 -5.67 -12.79
CA ARG A 657 28.70 -4.88 -11.91
C ARG A 657 29.71 -4.04 -12.73
N LYS A 658 30.24 -4.62 -13.83
CA LYS A 658 31.07 -3.91 -14.83
C LYS A 658 30.37 -2.74 -15.56
N LYS A 659 29.05 -2.57 -15.46
CA LYS A 659 28.32 -1.58 -16.27
C LYS A 659 28.34 -0.16 -15.69
N LYS A 660 28.76 0.03 -14.43
CA LYS A 660 28.87 1.36 -13.81
C LYS A 660 30.29 1.80 -13.46
N VAL A 661 31.22 0.96 -13.04
CA VAL A 661 32.66 1.33 -13.06
C VAL A 661 33.14 1.11 -14.49
N LYS A 662 33.18 2.17 -15.31
CA LYS A 662 33.77 2.08 -16.64
C LYS A 662 35.24 1.67 -16.50
N ASP A 663 35.54 0.45 -16.94
CA ASP A 663 36.87 -0.17 -17.02
C ASP A 663 37.59 -0.38 -15.67
N ILE A 664 37.72 -1.64 -15.24
CA ILE A 664 38.73 -2.02 -14.24
C ILE A 664 40.08 -1.75 -14.89
N LYS A 665 40.73 -0.65 -14.51
CA LYS A 665 42.08 -0.34 -14.97
C LYS A 665 43.02 -1.38 -14.36
N VAL A 666 43.56 -2.24 -15.19
CA VAL A 666 44.59 -3.22 -14.81
C VAL A 666 45.90 -2.46 -14.63
N VAL A 667 46.15 -2.04 -13.39
CA VAL A 667 47.34 -1.27 -12.99
C VAL A 667 47.88 -1.93 -11.73
N LYS A 668 49.17 -2.25 -11.73
CA LYS A 668 49.87 -2.74 -10.55
C LYS A 668 49.96 -1.62 -9.52
N LEU A 669 49.48 -1.88 -8.31
CA LEU A 669 49.55 -0.99 -7.17
C LEU A 669 50.78 -1.35 -6.32
N ASP A 670 51.33 -0.37 -5.62
CA ASP A 670 52.42 -0.61 -4.66
C ASP A 670 51.92 -1.49 -3.50
N ASP A 671 52.78 -2.37 -2.97
CA ASP A 671 52.44 -3.29 -1.87
C ASP A 671 51.88 -2.57 -0.64
N ALA A 672 52.44 -1.39 -0.32
CA ALA A 672 51.96 -0.56 0.78
C ALA A 672 50.53 -0.04 0.56
N VAL A 673 50.15 0.26 -0.69
CA VAL A 673 48.80 0.73 -1.03
C VAL A 673 47.80 -0.43 -1.03
N VAL A 674 48.23 -1.62 -1.47
CA VAL A 674 47.42 -2.84 -1.38
C VAL A 674 47.09 -3.16 0.08
N GLN A 675 48.11 -3.16 0.95
CA GLN A 675 47.92 -3.38 2.37
C GLN A 675 47.02 -2.31 3.00
N GLU A 676 47.22 -1.03 2.66
CA GLU A 676 46.39 0.06 3.17
C GLU A 676 44.92 -0.06 2.71
N TYR A 677 44.66 -0.50 1.47
CA TYR A 677 43.30 -0.77 1.00
C TYR A 677 42.65 -1.93 1.75
N GLU A 678 43.37 -3.02 1.98
CA GLU A 678 42.87 -4.16 2.76
C GLU A 678 42.58 -3.77 4.22
N GLU A 679 43.44 -2.94 4.83
CA GLU A 679 43.22 -2.40 6.18
C GLU A 679 42.03 -1.43 6.26
N ILE A 680 41.84 -0.57 5.24
CA ILE A 680 40.67 0.33 5.16
C ILE A 680 39.39 -0.49 5.01
N LEU A 681 39.36 -1.47 4.11
CA LEU A 681 38.19 -2.32 3.89
C LEU A 681 37.82 -3.11 5.16
N ALA A 682 38.82 -3.59 5.91
CA ALA A 682 38.60 -4.31 7.16
C ALA A 682 38.04 -3.43 8.29
N LYS A 683 38.18 -2.10 8.21
CA LYS A 683 37.75 -1.14 9.24
C LYS A 683 36.62 -0.23 8.75
N ILE A 684 36.05 -0.49 7.58
CA ILE A 684 35.23 0.49 6.86
C ILE A 684 33.98 0.92 7.65
N ASP A 685 33.38 0.00 8.41
CA ASP A 685 32.21 0.25 9.25
C ASP A 685 32.50 1.13 10.48
N ASN A 686 33.78 1.32 10.82
CA ASN A 686 34.20 2.15 11.96
C ASN A 686 34.45 3.61 11.57
N PHE A 687 34.45 3.94 10.28
CA PHE A 687 34.75 5.30 9.80
C PHE A 687 33.54 6.22 9.88
N ASP A 688 33.77 7.44 10.37
CA ASP A 688 32.76 8.49 10.36
C ASP A 688 32.71 9.24 9.00
N GLY A 689 31.82 10.23 8.88
CA GLY A 689 31.67 10.98 7.64
C GLY A 689 32.93 11.75 7.20
N ASN A 690 33.74 12.21 8.15
CA ASN A 690 34.99 12.91 7.86
C ASN A 690 36.05 11.91 7.41
N ASP A 691 36.20 10.79 8.12
CA ASP A 691 37.11 9.71 7.75
C ASP A 691 36.84 9.21 6.32
N LEU A 692 35.56 8.95 6.00
CA LEU A 692 35.14 8.55 4.66
C LEU A 692 35.39 9.66 3.63
N GLY A 693 35.19 10.93 3.99
CA GLY A 693 35.48 12.08 3.15
C GLY A 693 36.97 12.22 2.83
N ASP A 694 37.82 11.97 3.82
CA ASP A 694 39.28 11.97 3.68
C ASP A 694 39.74 10.83 2.79
N ILE A 695 39.17 9.62 2.95
CA ILE A 695 39.46 8.47 2.07
C ILE A 695 39.03 8.77 0.62
N ILE A 696 37.82 9.32 0.42
CA ILE A 696 37.30 9.69 -0.91
C ILE A 696 38.24 10.71 -1.57
N THR A 697 38.72 11.70 -0.81
CA THR A 697 39.61 12.74 -1.30
C THR A 697 41.01 12.19 -1.59
N LYS A 698 41.60 11.46 -0.64
CA LYS A 698 42.95 10.86 -0.72
C LYS A 698 43.10 9.95 -1.94
N TYR A 699 42.10 9.11 -2.19
CA TYR A 699 42.15 8.15 -3.29
C TYR A 699 41.41 8.60 -4.55
N GLN A 700 40.97 9.87 -4.61
CA GLN A 700 40.26 10.47 -5.73
C GLN A 700 39.09 9.59 -6.20
N ILE A 701 38.27 9.15 -5.26
CA ILE A 701 37.07 8.36 -5.53
C ILE A 701 36.02 9.30 -6.14
N LYS A 702 35.49 8.91 -7.30
CA LYS A 702 34.55 9.70 -8.12
C LYS A 702 33.30 8.89 -8.42
N ASN A 703 32.25 9.53 -8.93
CA ASN A 703 31.06 8.84 -9.42
C ASN A 703 31.50 7.78 -10.46
N PRO A 704 31.25 6.48 -10.23
CA PRO A 704 31.70 5.42 -11.13
C PRO A 704 31.16 5.56 -12.57
N GLY A 705 29.89 5.99 -12.71
CA GLY A 705 29.19 6.04 -13.99
C GLY A 705 29.58 7.23 -14.86
N THR A 706 29.84 8.38 -14.23
CA THR A 706 30.09 9.67 -14.93
C THR A 706 31.53 10.17 -14.81
N GLY A 707 32.30 9.67 -13.83
CA GLY A 707 33.61 10.21 -13.47
C GLY A 707 33.54 11.59 -12.80
N GLY A 708 32.35 12.04 -12.39
CA GLY A 708 32.15 13.32 -11.70
C GLY A 708 32.67 13.32 -10.26
N ASP A 709 33.09 14.48 -9.78
CA ASP A 709 33.49 14.67 -8.37
C ASP A 709 32.26 14.58 -7.45
N LEU A 710 32.49 14.23 -6.19
CA LEU A 710 31.46 13.99 -5.18
C LEU A 710 31.50 15.07 -4.11
N GLU A 711 30.34 15.46 -3.60
CA GLU A 711 30.23 16.25 -2.37
C GLU A 711 30.69 15.42 -1.16
N PRO A 712 31.24 16.06 -0.10
CA PRO A 712 31.63 15.37 1.12
C PRO A 712 30.48 14.57 1.74
N PRO A 713 30.77 13.43 2.42
CA PRO A 713 29.73 12.64 3.07
C PRO A 713 28.93 13.42 4.12
N VAL A 714 27.61 13.29 4.08
CA VAL A 714 26.68 13.89 5.04
C VAL A 714 25.79 12.81 5.66
N ALA A 715 25.44 12.99 6.94
CA ALA A 715 24.56 12.05 7.64
C ALA A 715 23.14 12.13 7.05
N PHE A 716 22.58 10.98 6.72
CA PHE A 716 21.22 10.83 6.20
C PHE A 716 20.42 9.90 7.10
N ASN A 717 19.36 10.44 7.71
CA ASN A 717 18.49 9.67 8.60
C ASN A 717 17.71 8.62 7.79
N LEU A 718 17.82 7.37 8.21
CA LEU A 718 17.17 6.23 7.57
C LEU A 718 15.72 6.03 8.02
N MET A 719 15.15 6.91 8.84
CA MET A 719 13.74 6.85 9.22
C MET A 719 12.89 7.75 8.31
N PHE A 720 11.68 7.30 7.98
CA PHE A 720 10.72 8.13 7.26
C PHE A 720 10.07 9.12 8.22
N GLY A 721 10.49 10.39 8.15
CA GLY A 721 9.88 11.48 8.90
C GLY A 721 8.46 11.82 8.43
N THR A 722 7.58 12.11 9.37
CA THR A 722 6.21 12.56 9.14
C THR A 722 5.76 13.53 10.25
N SER A 723 4.56 14.08 10.12
CA SER A 723 3.94 14.94 11.12
C SER A 723 2.63 14.33 11.60
N ILE A 724 2.48 14.22 12.92
CA ILE A 724 1.28 13.68 13.55
C ILE A 724 0.29 14.82 13.78
N GLY A 725 -0.85 14.75 13.08
CA GLY A 725 -1.87 15.78 13.13
C GLY A 725 -1.61 16.97 12.20
N PRO A 726 -2.63 17.83 11.99
CA PRO A 726 -2.62 18.82 10.93
C PRO A 726 -1.76 20.06 11.21
N SER A 727 -1.38 20.31 12.48
CA SER A 727 -0.59 21.49 12.86
C SER A 727 0.92 21.31 12.66
N SER A 728 1.38 20.10 12.29
CA SER A 728 2.81 19.74 12.24
C SER A 728 3.58 19.92 13.57
N ASN A 729 2.87 20.17 14.68
CA ASN A 729 3.48 20.43 15.98
C ASN A 729 4.02 19.16 16.66
N LEU A 730 3.62 17.98 16.20
CA LEU A 730 4.07 16.71 16.76
C LEU A 730 4.84 15.93 15.67
N PRO A 731 6.18 16.07 15.61
CA PRO A 731 6.98 15.30 14.67
C PRO A 731 6.91 13.82 15.02
N GLY A 732 6.87 12.98 13.99
CA GLY A 732 6.86 11.54 14.13
C GLY A 732 7.65 10.87 13.02
N TYR A 733 7.82 9.56 13.14
CA TYR A 733 8.42 8.73 12.13
C TYR A 733 7.55 7.51 11.88
N LEU A 734 7.75 6.84 10.75
CA LEU A 734 7.39 5.44 10.64
C LEU A 734 8.44 4.60 11.37
N ARG A 735 8.01 3.64 12.18
CA ARG A 735 8.88 2.82 13.01
C ARG A 735 9.92 2.05 12.16
N PRO A 736 11.21 2.04 12.56
CA PRO A 736 12.25 1.26 11.88
C PRO A 736 12.31 -0.22 12.29
N GLU A 737 11.63 -0.56 13.40
CA GLU A 737 11.49 -1.88 14.03
C GLU A 737 10.13 -1.96 14.76
N THR A 738 9.70 -3.16 15.16
CA THR A 738 8.45 -3.38 15.92
C THR A 738 8.64 -3.46 17.44
N ALA A 739 9.86 -3.75 17.90
CA ALA A 739 10.28 -3.90 19.31
C ALA A 739 9.80 -2.77 20.24
N GLN A 740 9.96 -1.50 19.83
CA GLN A 740 9.61 -0.33 20.67
C GLN A 740 8.16 -0.34 21.18
N GLY A 741 7.22 -0.86 20.39
CA GLY A 741 5.82 -0.98 20.81
C GLY A 741 5.63 -1.98 21.95
N GLN A 742 6.44 -3.03 21.98
CA GLN A 742 6.44 -4.07 23.01
C GLN A 742 7.01 -3.52 24.32
N PHE A 743 8.17 -2.85 24.27
CA PHE A 743 8.79 -2.21 25.44
C PHE A 743 7.88 -1.19 26.12
N LEU A 744 7.22 -0.32 25.34
CA LEU A 744 6.30 0.68 25.88
C LEU A 744 5.03 0.09 26.50
N ASN A 745 4.72 -1.18 26.22
CA ASN A 745 3.60 -1.90 26.84
C ASN A 745 4.06 -2.95 27.88
N PHE A 746 5.36 -2.99 28.22
CA PHE A 746 5.94 -4.00 29.13
C PHE A 746 5.15 -4.19 30.42
N GLN A 747 4.81 -3.12 31.14
CA GLN A 747 4.05 -3.23 32.40
C GLN A 747 2.65 -3.84 32.21
N LYS A 748 1.99 -3.56 31.08
CA LYS A 748 0.67 -4.16 30.79
C LYS A 748 0.80 -5.63 30.43
N LEU A 749 1.86 -6.00 29.71
CA LEU A 749 2.17 -7.37 29.34
C LEU A 749 2.53 -8.21 30.56
N LEU A 750 3.38 -7.68 31.45
CA LEU A 750 3.71 -8.29 32.73
C LEU A 750 2.46 -8.49 33.59
N GLY A 751 1.61 -7.46 33.70
CA GLY A 751 0.33 -7.56 34.41
C GLY A 751 -0.62 -8.60 33.79
N PHE A 752 -0.69 -8.68 32.46
CA PHE A 752 -1.45 -9.72 31.75
C PHE A 752 -0.91 -11.12 32.04
N ASN A 753 0.42 -11.26 32.18
CA ASN A 753 1.07 -12.49 32.59
C ASN A 753 1.03 -12.76 34.10
N ASN A 754 0.19 -12.04 34.85
CA ASN A 754 0.05 -12.15 36.31
C ASN A 754 1.37 -11.94 37.07
N GLU A 755 2.19 -10.98 36.63
CA GLU A 755 3.49 -10.64 37.22
C GLU A 755 4.52 -11.79 37.20
N LYS A 756 4.30 -12.82 36.37
CA LYS A 756 5.20 -13.97 36.26
C LYS A 756 6.33 -13.71 35.26
N MET A 757 7.52 -14.18 35.62
CA MET A 757 8.73 -14.17 34.81
C MET A 757 9.32 -15.59 34.67
N PRO A 758 10.03 -15.91 33.58
CA PRO A 758 10.14 -15.11 32.35
C PRO A 758 8.82 -15.10 31.56
N PHE A 759 8.69 -14.18 30.62
CA PHE A 759 7.61 -14.18 29.62
C PHE A 759 8.08 -13.58 28.31
N ALA A 760 7.39 -13.87 27.22
CA ALA A 760 7.68 -13.29 25.91
C ALA A 760 6.48 -12.55 25.35
N SER A 761 6.74 -11.43 24.67
CA SER A 761 5.80 -10.82 23.75
C SER A 761 6.27 -11.00 22.31
N ALA A 762 5.34 -10.91 21.37
CA ALA A 762 5.64 -10.95 19.95
C ALA A 762 4.88 -9.87 19.20
N SER A 763 5.48 -9.30 18.16
CA SER A 763 4.79 -8.39 17.23
C SER A 763 5.09 -8.77 15.79
N ILE A 764 4.05 -8.78 14.94
CA ILE A 764 4.16 -9.04 13.52
C ILE A 764 3.59 -7.84 12.77
N GLY A 765 4.44 -7.10 12.06
CA GLY A 765 4.00 -5.89 11.39
C GLY A 765 5.04 -5.28 10.47
N LYS A 766 4.62 -4.22 9.77
CA LYS A 766 5.52 -3.51 8.86
C LYS A 766 6.48 -2.61 9.63
N SER A 767 7.70 -2.54 9.11
CA SER A 767 8.76 -1.62 9.51
C SER A 767 9.33 -0.92 8.29
N PHE A 768 9.90 0.27 8.50
CA PHE A 768 10.26 1.16 7.41
C PHE A 768 11.68 1.68 7.58
N ARG A 769 12.50 1.55 6.54
CA ARG A 769 13.87 2.06 6.49
C ARG A 769 14.08 2.81 5.19
N ASN A 770 14.34 4.10 5.24
CA ASN A 770 14.56 4.97 4.09
C ASN A 770 15.95 4.73 3.47
N GLU A 771 16.19 3.51 3.00
CA GLU A 771 17.45 3.09 2.39
C GLU A 771 17.90 4.05 1.28
N ILE A 772 19.16 4.47 1.33
CA ILE A 772 19.75 5.43 0.37
C ILE A 772 19.72 4.87 -1.05
N SER A 773 20.14 3.60 -1.21
CA SER A 773 20.19 2.93 -2.51
C SER A 773 19.73 1.47 -2.38
N PRO A 774 18.41 1.21 -2.31
CA PRO A 774 17.90 -0.16 -2.21
C PRO A 774 18.22 -0.93 -3.50
N ARG A 775 18.98 -2.03 -3.36
CA ARG A 775 19.44 -2.92 -4.42
C ARG A 775 19.06 -4.37 -4.05
N GLN A 776 19.20 -5.32 -4.99
CA GLN A 776 19.03 -6.76 -4.74
C GLN A 776 17.59 -7.23 -4.44
N GLY A 777 16.59 -6.62 -5.06
CA GLY A 777 15.20 -7.10 -4.98
C GLY A 777 14.62 -6.98 -3.57
N LEU A 778 14.09 -8.09 -3.04
CA LEU A 778 13.44 -8.14 -1.72
C LEU A 778 14.42 -8.12 -0.54
N LEU A 779 15.73 -8.23 -0.77
CA LEU A 779 16.73 -8.32 0.29
C LEU A 779 16.99 -6.98 1.00
N ARG A 780 16.90 -5.87 0.27
CA ARG A 780 17.08 -4.51 0.80
C ARG A 780 15.97 -3.58 0.29
N VAL A 781 14.95 -3.43 1.13
CA VAL A 781 13.69 -2.73 0.82
C VAL A 781 13.39 -1.65 1.84
N ARG A 782 12.53 -0.70 1.47
CA ARG A 782 12.15 0.44 2.30
C ARG A 782 10.96 0.19 3.22
N GLU A 783 10.16 -0.80 2.87
CA GLU A 783 9.03 -1.29 3.64
C GLU A 783 9.07 -2.82 3.64
N PHE A 784 9.08 -3.44 4.81
CA PHE A 784 9.09 -4.90 4.93
C PHE A 784 8.32 -5.36 6.16
N LEU A 785 7.85 -6.61 6.09
CA LEU A 785 7.20 -7.27 7.22
C LEU A 785 8.27 -7.89 8.11
N MET A 786 8.19 -7.60 9.41
CA MET A 786 9.00 -8.21 10.44
C MET A 786 8.09 -9.01 11.38
N ALA A 787 8.66 -10.03 11.99
CA ALA A 787 8.12 -10.68 13.17
C ALA A 787 9.20 -10.63 14.25
N GLU A 788 8.94 -9.99 15.38
CA GLU A 788 9.93 -9.82 16.45
C GLU A 788 9.38 -10.35 17.76
N ILE A 789 10.24 -10.97 18.56
CA ILE A 789 9.93 -11.51 19.88
C ILE A 789 10.76 -10.74 20.89
N GLU A 790 10.15 -10.23 21.95
CA GLU A 790 10.87 -9.75 23.13
C GLU A 790 10.69 -10.76 24.26
N HIS A 791 11.71 -11.55 24.55
CA HIS A 791 11.68 -12.49 25.68
C HIS A 791 12.33 -11.85 26.91
N PHE A 792 11.49 -11.46 27.87
CA PHE A 792 11.91 -10.82 29.12
C PHE A 792 12.32 -11.86 30.14
N VAL A 793 13.56 -11.76 30.63
CA VAL A 793 14.18 -12.71 31.55
C VAL A 793 14.86 -12.01 32.72
N ASP A 794 15.00 -12.71 33.84
CA ASP A 794 15.76 -12.23 34.99
C ASP A 794 17.26 -12.07 34.61
N PRO A 795 17.88 -10.90 34.86
CA PRO A 795 19.29 -10.69 34.57
C PRO A 795 20.23 -11.65 35.32
N GLU A 796 19.83 -12.16 36.49
CA GLU A 796 20.62 -13.11 37.29
C GLU A 796 20.34 -14.58 36.93
N ASN A 797 19.29 -14.86 36.14
CA ASN A 797 18.93 -16.22 35.76
C ASN A 797 18.42 -16.29 34.31
N LYS A 798 19.34 -16.52 33.37
CA LYS A 798 19.07 -16.74 31.93
C LYS A 798 18.99 -18.23 31.53
N SER A 799 18.51 -19.09 32.44
CA SER A 799 18.18 -20.47 32.10
C SER A 799 16.83 -20.54 31.36
N HIS A 800 16.65 -21.55 30.49
CA HIS A 800 15.37 -21.75 29.79
C HIS A 800 14.82 -23.14 30.10
N PRO A 801 13.59 -23.25 30.65
CA PRO A 801 13.06 -24.52 31.15
C PRO A 801 12.94 -25.61 30.07
N ARG A 802 12.80 -25.20 28.81
CA ARG A 802 12.67 -26.09 27.65
C ARG A 802 13.96 -26.25 26.84
N PHE A 803 15.07 -25.64 27.27
CA PHE A 803 16.38 -25.86 26.62
C PHE A 803 16.77 -27.35 26.52
N PRO A 804 16.49 -28.21 27.51
CA PRO A 804 16.78 -29.64 27.41
C PRO A 804 16.11 -30.35 26.23
N GLU A 805 14.99 -29.84 25.69
CA GLU A 805 14.30 -30.41 24.53
C GLU A 805 15.14 -30.31 23.24
N VAL A 806 15.99 -29.27 23.15
CA VAL A 806 16.76 -28.94 21.95
C VAL A 806 18.27 -29.11 22.12
N ALA A 807 18.77 -29.13 23.37
CA ALA A 807 20.19 -29.10 23.70
C ALA A 807 21.03 -30.11 22.91
N ASP A 808 20.64 -31.37 22.91
CA ASP A 808 21.39 -32.46 22.27
C ASP A 808 20.76 -32.93 20.95
N THR A 809 19.57 -32.43 20.59
CA THR A 809 18.81 -32.87 19.41
C THR A 809 19.01 -31.95 18.21
N VAL A 810 19.33 -30.67 18.43
CA VAL A 810 19.49 -29.67 17.36
C VAL A 810 20.97 -29.34 17.17
N THR A 811 21.45 -29.52 15.94
CA THR A 811 22.81 -29.19 15.52
C THR A 811 22.78 -27.97 14.59
N LEU A 812 23.62 -26.98 14.88
CA LEU A 812 23.73 -25.74 14.10
C LEU A 812 25.12 -25.60 13.47
N ASN A 813 25.21 -24.80 12.40
CA ASN A 813 26.46 -24.39 11.77
C ASN A 813 26.84 -23.00 12.28
N PHE A 814 27.79 -22.89 13.19
CA PHE A 814 28.21 -21.63 13.78
C PHE A 814 29.38 -21.01 13.03
N LEU A 815 29.42 -19.68 12.96
CA LEU A 815 30.57 -18.87 12.60
C LEU A 815 30.90 -17.96 13.79
N PRO A 816 31.77 -18.41 14.71
CA PRO A 816 32.11 -17.66 15.92
C PRO A 816 32.91 -16.39 15.62
N LYS A 817 32.85 -15.41 16.52
CA LYS A 817 33.58 -14.14 16.38
C LYS A 817 35.09 -14.34 16.29
N GLU A 818 35.67 -15.29 17.00
CA GLU A 818 37.11 -15.57 17.00
C GLU A 818 37.58 -16.08 15.62
N THR A 819 36.71 -16.82 14.92
CA THR A 819 37.00 -17.30 13.56
C THR A 819 36.99 -16.15 12.56
N GLN A 820 36.06 -15.22 12.72
CA GLN A 820 35.96 -14.01 11.89
C GLN A 820 37.15 -13.07 12.13
N GLN A 821 37.54 -12.86 13.39
CA GLN A 821 38.74 -12.07 13.76
C GLN A 821 40.03 -12.67 13.18
N ALA A 822 40.08 -13.99 13.01
CA ALA A 822 41.19 -14.67 12.33
C ALA A 822 41.11 -14.59 10.79
N GLY A 823 40.16 -13.82 10.22
CA GLY A 823 39.97 -13.65 8.78
C GLY A 823 39.41 -14.88 8.07
N LYS A 824 38.77 -15.80 8.80
CA LYS A 824 38.23 -17.06 8.26
C LYS A 824 36.71 -17.05 8.25
N THR A 825 36.13 -17.79 7.30
CA THR A 825 34.67 -17.98 7.18
C THR A 825 34.25 -19.43 7.35
N THR A 826 35.14 -20.28 7.88
CA THR A 826 34.88 -21.70 8.15
C THR A 826 33.88 -21.85 9.28
N THR A 827 32.81 -22.60 9.05
CA THR A 827 31.79 -22.87 10.08
C THR A 827 32.16 -24.09 10.93
N ILE A 828 31.67 -24.10 12.17
CA ILE A 828 31.80 -25.20 13.12
C ILE A 828 30.41 -25.77 13.36
N ARG A 829 30.25 -27.07 13.11
CA ARG A 829 28.99 -27.77 13.33
C ARG A 829 28.97 -28.38 14.73
N LYS A 830 28.04 -27.96 15.59
CA LYS A 830 27.90 -28.43 16.98
C LYS A 830 26.45 -28.51 17.42
N THR A 831 26.17 -29.31 18.45
CA THR A 831 24.86 -29.23 19.11
C THR A 831 24.75 -27.91 19.87
N ILE A 832 23.54 -27.40 20.03
CA ILE A 832 23.35 -26.14 20.76
C ILE A 832 23.73 -26.28 22.24
N GLY A 833 23.55 -27.46 22.84
CA GLY A 833 23.96 -27.78 24.20
C GLY A 833 25.47 -27.78 24.38
N GLU A 834 26.24 -28.26 23.40
CA GLU A 834 27.71 -28.14 23.40
C GLU A 834 28.15 -26.68 23.31
N ALA A 835 27.53 -25.90 22.41
CA ALA A 835 27.88 -24.49 22.21
C ALA A 835 27.64 -23.64 23.47
N VAL A 836 26.54 -23.87 24.19
CA VAL A 836 26.25 -23.19 25.47
C VAL A 836 27.22 -23.65 26.57
N ARG A 837 27.47 -24.96 26.70
CA ARG A 837 28.36 -25.51 27.74
C ARG A 837 29.80 -25.03 27.62
N GLU A 838 30.26 -24.80 26.39
CA GLU A 838 31.60 -24.27 26.10
C GLU A 838 31.69 -22.75 26.22
N GLY A 839 30.57 -22.05 26.45
CA GLY A 839 30.51 -20.59 26.53
C GLY A 839 30.62 -19.88 25.17
N MET A 840 30.42 -20.60 24.05
CA MET A 840 30.35 -19.98 22.72
C MET A 840 29.06 -19.18 22.56
N VAL A 841 27.93 -19.76 23.01
CA VAL A 841 26.64 -19.07 23.15
C VAL A 841 26.45 -18.77 24.63
N ASP A 842 26.19 -17.50 24.96
CA ASP A 842 26.31 -16.97 26.33
C ASP A 842 25.40 -17.67 27.37
N ASN A 843 24.17 -18.05 26.99
CA ASN A 843 23.19 -18.61 27.92
C ASN A 843 22.17 -19.56 27.26
N GLU A 844 21.44 -20.32 28.08
CA GLU A 844 20.47 -21.32 27.61
C GLU A 844 19.28 -20.68 26.89
N THR A 845 18.81 -19.50 27.32
CA THR A 845 17.69 -18.81 26.67
C THR A 845 18.05 -18.37 25.26
N LEU A 846 19.21 -17.76 25.07
CA LEU A 846 19.73 -17.42 23.74
C LEU A 846 19.88 -18.67 22.88
N GLY A 847 20.48 -19.74 23.45
CA GLY A 847 20.64 -21.01 22.76
C GLY A 847 19.31 -21.65 22.34
N TYR A 848 18.30 -21.62 23.22
CA TYR A 848 16.96 -22.12 22.92
C TYR A 848 16.37 -21.44 21.68
N PHE A 849 16.43 -20.11 21.62
CA PHE A 849 15.90 -19.38 20.47
C PHE A 849 16.69 -19.64 19.18
N LEU A 850 18.03 -19.76 19.24
CA LEU A 850 18.82 -20.16 18.06
C LEU A 850 18.39 -21.53 17.50
N ALA A 851 18.16 -22.50 18.38
CA ALA A 851 17.66 -23.81 17.99
C ALA A 851 16.25 -23.73 17.39
N ARG A 852 15.33 -22.98 18.02
CA ARG A 852 13.96 -22.78 17.53
C ARG A 852 13.92 -22.06 16.19
N ILE A 853 14.80 -21.07 15.96
CA ILE A 853 14.98 -20.39 14.68
C ILE A 853 15.38 -21.40 13.59
N ASN A 854 16.38 -22.24 13.85
CA ASN A 854 16.80 -23.25 12.88
C ASN A 854 15.67 -24.25 12.55
N LEU A 855 14.95 -24.72 13.58
CA LEU A 855 13.81 -25.61 13.39
C LEU A 855 12.68 -24.96 12.57
N PHE A 856 12.42 -23.67 12.77
CA PHE A 856 11.46 -22.91 11.97
C PHE A 856 11.88 -22.81 10.50
N LEU A 857 13.14 -22.40 10.25
CA LEU A 857 13.69 -22.27 8.90
C LEU A 857 13.63 -23.62 8.16
N LYS A 858 14.00 -24.71 8.82
CA LYS A 858 13.86 -26.07 8.30
C LYS A 858 12.40 -26.41 7.98
N LYS A 859 11.47 -26.12 8.89
CA LYS A 859 10.04 -26.41 8.76
C LYS A 859 9.39 -25.72 7.56
N ILE A 860 9.81 -24.50 7.23
CA ILE A 860 9.33 -23.78 6.04
C ILE A 860 10.04 -24.18 4.75
N GLY A 861 11.07 -25.05 4.82
CA GLY A 861 11.74 -25.62 3.66
C GLY A 861 13.07 -24.97 3.25
N VAL A 862 13.70 -24.22 4.16
CA VAL A 862 15.08 -23.73 3.95
C VAL A 862 16.05 -24.91 3.99
N ASP A 863 17.03 -24.92 3.08
CA ASP A 863 18.07 -25.96 3.02
C ASP A 863 19.07 -25.78 4.16
N GLU A 864 19.16 -26.74 5.09
CA GLU A 864 20.04 -26.70 6.26
C GLU A 864 21.53 -26.55 5.89
N ASN A 865 21.94 -26.95 4.68
CA ASN A 865 23.32 -26.75 4.22
C ASN A 865 23.63 -25.30 3.83
N LYS A 866 22.57 -24.50 3.65
CA LYS A 866 22.62 -23.07 3.26
C LYS A 866 22.19 -22.16 4.42
N VAL A 867 22.29 -22.66 5.66
CA VAL A 867 22.07 -21.90 6.90
C VAL A 867 23.36 -21.88 7.72
N ARG A 868 23.70 -20.71 8.26
CA ARG A 868 24.71 -20.56 9.31
C ARG A 868 24.27 -19.54 10.35
N PHE A 869 24.83 -19.63 11.54
CA PHE A 869 24.63 -18.69 12.63
C PHE A 869 25.94 -17.93 12.85
N ARG A 870 25.98 -16.64 12.51
CA ARG A 870 27.17 -15.79 12.61
C ARG A 870 27.10 -14.95 13.87
N GLN A 871 28.12 -15.03 14.72
CA GLN A 871 28.21 -14.18 15.91
C GLN A 871 28.68 -12.78 15.53
N HIS A 872 28.15 -11.74 16.16
CA HIS A 872 28.67 -10.38 15.98
C HIS A 872 30.05 -10.22 16.63
N MET A 873 30.91 -9.41 16.02
CA MET A 873 32.19 -9.00 16.60
C MET A 873 31.99 -7.81 17.56
N GLU A 874 32.96 -7.53 18.43
CA GLU A 874 32.87 -6.46 19.44
C GLU A 874 32.59 -5.07 18.84
N ASN A 875 33.09 -4.80 17.63
CA ASN A 875 32.87 -3.54 16.91
C ASN A 875 31.51 -3.46 16.19
N GLU A 876 30.86 -4.60 15.94
CA GLU A 876 29.53 -4.69 15.33
C GLU A 876 28.42 -4.75 16.38
N MET A 877 28.76 -5.24 17.58
CA MET A 877 27.85 -5.41 18.68
C MET A 877 27.28 -4.05 19.11
N ALA A 878 25.95 -3.95 19.17
CA ALA A 878 25.32 -2.77 19.74
C ALA A 878 25.86 -2.56 21.16
N HIS A 879 26.21 -1.32 21.51
CA HIS A 879 26.78 -0.93 22.82
C HIS A 879 26.03 -1.41 24.09
N TYR A 880 24.85 -2.01 23.95
CA TYR A 880 24.03 -2.57 25.03
C TYR A 880 23.84 -4.09 24.96
N ALA A 881 24.26 -4.75 23.87
CA ALA A 881 24.08 -6.19 23.71
C ALA A 881 25.22 -6.96 24.39
N SER A 882 24.90 -8.09 25.04
CA SER A 882 25.91 -8.98 25.64
C SER A 882 26.39 -10.08 24.70
N ASP A 883 25.52 -10.57 23.83
CA ASP A 883 25.82 -11.52 22.76
C ASP A 883 24.79 -11.33 21.63
N CYS A 884 25.17 -11.61 20.38
CA CYS A 884 24.29 -11.49 19.23
C CYS A 884 24.68 -12.46 18.12
N TRP A 885 23.69 -13.16 17.58
CA TRP A 885 23.84 -14.17 16.54
C TRP A 885 22.84 -13.96 15.42
N ASP A 886 23.34 -13.86 14.19
CA ASP A 886 22.52 -13.77 12.98
C ASP A 886 22.36 -15.14 12.33
N ALA A 887 21.12 -15.57 12.12
CA ALA A 887 20.83 -16.65 11.19
C ALA A 887 20.91 -16.12 9.75
N GLU A 888 21.98 -16.50 9.06
CA GLU A 888 22.24 -16.10 7.68
C GLU A 888 21.87 -17.23 6.72
N LEU A 889 21.18 -16.86 5.65
CA LEU A 889 20.84 -17.77 4.56
C LEU A 889 21.75 -17.50 3.36
N GLN A 890 22.33 -18.56 2.80
CA GLN A 890 23.13 -18.45 1.59
C GLN A 890 22.21 -18.18 0.39
N THR A 891 22.47 -17.11 -0.35
CA THR A 891 21.74 -16.73 -1.56
C THR A 891 22.70 -16.49 -2.71
N SER A 892 22.17 -16.25 -3.91
CA SER A 892 22.94 -15.82 -5.08
C SER A 892 23.67 -14.48 -4.87
N TYR A 893 23.29 -13.72 -3.83
CA TYR A 893 23.96 -12.48 -3.40
C TYR A 893 24.99 -12.69 -2.29
N GLY A 894 25.20 -13.92 -1.83
CA GLY A 894 26.04 -14.26 -0.68
C GLY A 894 25.22 -14.63 0.55
N TRP A 895 25.87 -14.64 1.72
CA TRP A 895 25.21 -14.88 3.00
C TRP A 895 24.43 -13.63 3.42
N ILE A 896 23.13 -13.80 3.66
CA ILE A 896 22.23 -12.69 4.01
C ILE A 896 21.59 -12.97 5.37
N GLU A 897 21.77 -12.05 6.30
CA GLU A 897 21.10 -12.03 7.59
C GLU A 897 19.57 -12.00 7.41
N CYS A 898 18.90 -13.04 7.91
CA CYS A 898 17.45 -13.20 7.79
C CYS A 898 16.75 -13.17 9.14
N VAL A 899 17.47 -13.55 10.21
CA VAL A 899 17.00 -13.46 11.59
C VAL A 899 18.16 -12.99 12.47
N GLY A 900 18.02 -11.85 13.13
CA GLY A 900 18.93 -11.45 14.21
C GLY A 900 18.45 -12.05 15.54
N CYS A 901 19.35 -12.52 16.39
CA CYS A 901 19.02 -13.02 17.72
C CYS A 901 19.98 -12.38 18.73
N ALA A 902 19.52 -11.33 19.40
CA ALA A 902 20.34 -10.49 20.27
C ALA A 902 19.95 -10.61 21.74
N ASP A 903 20.93 -10.59 22.64
CA ASP A 903 20.73 -10.36 24.07
C ASP A 903 20.95 -8.87 24.36
N ARG A 904 19.86 -8.09 24.38
CA ARG A 904 19.90 -6.62 24.44
C ARG A 904 20.05 -6.08 25.86
N SER A 905 20.31 -6.95 26.84
CA SER A 905 20.30 -6.63 28.27
C SER A 905 19.04 -5.83 28.68
N ALA A 906 19.16 -4.86 29.58
CA ALA A 906 18.05 -4.07 30.13
C ALA A 906 17.92 -2.67 29.48
N TYR A 907 18.63 -2.41 28.38
CA TYR A 907 18.81 -1.06 27.83
C TYR A 907 17.49 -0.37 27.47
N ASP A 908 16.64 -1.00 26.67
CA ASP A 908 15.41 -0.39 26.15
C ASP A 908 14.45 0.03 27.27
N LEU A 909 14.22 -0.86 28.25
CA LEU A 909 13.38 -0.55 29.41
C LEU A 909 14.01 0.56 30.27
N SER A 910 15.33 0.53 30.46
CA SER A 910 16.05 1.50 31.28
C SER A 910 15.97 2.92 30.71
N VAL A 911 16.16 3.09 29.39
CA VAL A 911 16.14 4.41 28.75
C VAL A 911 14.72 5.01 28.76
N HIS A 912 13.69 4.19 28.52
CA HIS A 912 12.29 4.64 28.57
C HIS A 912 11.83 4.95 29.98
N GLN A 913 12.22 4.14 30.98
CA GLN A 913 11.95 4.41 32.39
C GLN A 913 12.60 5.73 32.81
N LYS A 914 13.88 5.94 32.49
CA LYS A 914 14.60 7.18 32.81
C LYS A 914 13.96 8.41 32.17
N LYS A 915 13.48 8.30 30.93
CA LYS A 915 12.83 9.41 30.21
C LYS A 915 11.45 9.75 30.75
N THR A 916 10.63 8.74 31.05
CA THR A 916 9.20 8.91 31.36
C THR A 916 8.91 9.00 32.86
N GLY A 917 9.84 8.54 33.71
CA GLY A 917 9.61 8.37 35.15
C GLY A 917 8.65 7.23 35.49
N GLN A 918 8.19 6.45 34.50
CA GLN A 918 7.34 5.29 34.71
C GLN A 918 8.19 4.07 35.07
N PHE A 919 7.77 3.31 36.07
CA PHE A 919 8.43 2.07 36.45
C PHE A 919 8.24 1.02 35.33
N LEU A 920 9.34 0.52 34.77
CA LEU A 920 9.45 -0.53 33.75
C LEU A 920 10.32 -1.68 34.28
N GLY A 921 10.15 -2.04 35.55
CA GLY A 921 10.82 -3.18 36.20
C GLY A 921 9.84 -4.26 36.67
N VAL A 922 10.40 -5.31 37.24
CA VAL A 922 9.68 -6.43 37.87
C VAL A 922 9.77 -6.29 39.39
N ARG A 923 8.70 -6.65 40.09
CA ARG A 923 8.66 -6.79 41.56
C ARG A 923 8.47 -8.25 41.92
N GLU A 924 9.54 -8.91 42.35
CA GLU A 924 9.52 -10.31 42.73
C GLU A 924 9.44 -10.47 44.25
N THR A 925 8.46 -11.23 44.75
CA THR A 925 8.40 -11.55 46.19
C THR A 925 9.43 -12.64 46.52
N LEU A 926 10.37 -12.33 47.42
CA LEU A 926 11.39 -13.27 47.86
C LEU A 926 10.76 -14.37 48.72
N LYS A 927 11.13 -15.63 48.47
CA LYS A 927 10.67 -16.78 49.27
C LYS A 927 11.07 -16.65 50.75
N GLU A 928 12.27 -16.14 50.98
CA GLU A 928 12.81 -15.83 52.30
C GLU A 928 13.20 -14.35 52.32
N PRO A 929 12.67 -13.53 53.25
CA PRO A 929 13.02 -12.12 53.35
C PRO A 929 14.53 -11.95 53.59
N ARG A 930 15.17 -11.13 52.76
CA ARG A 930 16.61 -10.82 52.89
C ARG A 930 16.78 -9.70 53.90
N VAL A 931 17.57 -9.93 54.95
CA VAL A 931 17.97 -8.86 55.89
C VAL A 931 19.24 -8.22 55.38
N ILE A 932 19.14 -6.97 54.95
CA ILE A 932 20.27 -6.17 54.46
C ILE A 932 20.67 -5.18 55.56
N GLU A 933 21.96 -5.13 55.86
CA GLU A 933 22.57 -4.19 56.82
C GLU A 933 23.38 -3.15 56.05
N GLU A 934 22.86 -1.93 55.96
CA GLU A 934 23.44 -0.86 55.13
C GLU A 934 23.42 0.48 55.84
N TYR A 935 24.38 1.35 55.51
CA TYR A 935 24.41 2.74 55.95
C TYR A 935 23.45 3.57 55.09
N GLU A 936 22.45 4.18 55.73
CA GLU A 936 21.50 5.11 55.11
C GLU A 936 21.87 6.56 55.44
N VAL A 937 21.72 7.45 54.45
CA VAL A 937 21.92 8.89 54.59
C VAL A 937 20.57 9.56 54.76
N ASP A 938 20.29 10.09 55.95
CA ASP A 938 19.12 10.93 56.22
C ASP A 938 19.48 12.40 56.01
N ILE A 939 18.78 13.06 55.10
CA ILE A 939 19.02 14.47 54.77
C ILE A 939 18.03 15.36 55.53
N ASN A 940 18.55 16.31 56.32
CA ASN A 940 17.73 17.28 57.02
C ASN A 940 17.26 18.41 56.07
N LYS A 941 16.19 18.14 55.32
CA LYS A 941 15.63 19.06 54.31
C LYS A 941 15.26 20.44 54.87
N LYS A 942 14.92 20.54 56.16
CA LYS A 942 14.57 21.81 56.83
C LYS A 942 15.77 22.74 56.97
N VAL A 943 16.98 22.20 57.02
CA VAL A 943 18.23 22.97 57.13
C VAL A 943 18.89 23.09 55.76
N LEU A 944 18.90 22.01 54.97
CA LEU A 944 19.53 21.97 53.65
C LEU A 944 18.86 22.93 52.66
N GLY A 945 17.53 22.96 52.60
CA GLY A 945 16.77 23.84 51.69
C GLY A 945 17.10 25.32 51.88
N PRO A 946 16.98 25.89 53.09
CA PRO A 946 17.34 27.27 53.35
C PRO A 946 18.84 27.59 53.14
N LYS A 947 19.75 26.64 53.39
CA LYS A 947 21.21 26.84 53.29
C LYS A 947 21.67 26.92 51.83
N PHE A 948 21.19 26.06 50.96
CA PHE A 948 21.64 25.96 49.56
C PHE A 948 20.67 26.54 48.53
N LYS A 949 19.43 26.89 48.93
CA LYS A 949 18.42 27.59 48.11
C LYS A 949 18.24 26.94 46.73
N LYS A 950 18.68 27.62 45.65
CA LYS A 950 18.55 27.17 44.26
C LYS A 950 19.36 25.90 43.97
N ASP A 951 20.43 25.67 44.74
CA ASP A 951 21.36 24.54 44.58
C ASP A 951 20.97 23.36 45.49
N ALA A 952 19.99 23.54 46.38
CA ALA A 952 19.55 22.53 47.36
C ALA A 952 19.16 21.20 46.70
N LYS A 953 18.50 21.26 45.54
CA LYS A 953 18.07 20.06 44.81
C LYS A 953 19.25 19.27 44.25
N ALA A 954 20.25 19.94 43.66
CA ALA A 954 21.46 19.30 43.13
C ALA A 954 22.31 18.68 44.25
N VAL A 955 22.38 19.35 45.42
CA VAL A 955 23.07 18.82 46.61
C VAL A 955 22.31 17.62 47.18
N GLU A 956 20.98 17.66 47.24
CA GLU A 956 20.13 16.53 47.66
C GLU A 956 20.31 15.32 46.74
N GLU A 957 20.28 15.52 45.43
CA GLU A 957 20.47 14.46 44.42
C GLU A 957 21.86 13.83 44.56
N ARG A 958 22.94 14.62 44.68
CA ARG A 958 24.30 14.08 44.84
C ARG A 958 24.50 13.30 46.14
N LEU A 959 23.90 13.77 47.24
CA LEU A 959 23.94 13.08 48.54
C LEU A 959 23.15 11.76 48.50
N ALA A 960 22.03 11.71 47.76
CA ALA A 960 21.23 10.52 47.56
C ALA A 960 21.87 9.50 46.59
N GLU A 961 22.58 9.98 45.55
CA GLU A 961 23.24 9.17 44.53
C GLU A 961 24.53 8.47 45.02
N CYS A 962 25.03 8.81 46.20
CA CYS A 962 26.16 8.13 46.82
C CYS A 962 25.82 6.66 47.08
N SER A 963 26.08 5.78 46.13
CA SER A 963 25.63 4.38 46.09
C SER A 963 26.67 3.41 46.69
N ASN A 964 27.81 3.92 47.16
CA ASN A 964 28.90 3.12 47.71
C ASN A 964 28.79 3.02 49.25
N GLN A 965 28.51 1.82 49.76
CA GLN A 965 28.42 1.56 51.20
C GLN A 965 29.71 1.87 51.97
N LYS A 966 30.89 1.69 51.35
CA LYS A 966 32.18 2.04 51.98
C LYS A 966 32.35 3.55 52.14
N GLU A 967 31.82 4.33 51.20
CA GLU A 967 31.87 5.80 51.27
C GLU A 967 30.89 6.31 52.34
N ARG A 968 29.70 5.72 52.44
CA ARG A 968 28.73 6.04 53.51
C ARG A 968 29.24 5.65 54.90
N GLU A 969 29.93 4.53 55.01
CA GLU A 969 30.60 4.13 56.26
C GLU A 969 31.66 5.17 56.67
N ALA A 970 32.53 5.57 55.73
CA ALA A 970 33.53 6.61 55.97
C ALA A 970 32.89 7.98 56.32
N TRP A 971 31.77 8.34 55.68
CA TRP A 971 31.01 9.55 56.03
C TRP A 971 30.41 9.45 57.43
N SER A 972 29.87 8.29 57.83
CA SER A 972 29.35 8.04 59.18
C SER A 972 30.43 8.26 60.25
N GLU A 973 31.63 7.72 60.02
CA GLU A 973 32.77 7.89 60.93
C GLU A 973 33.23 9.36 61.03
N THR A 974 33.38 10.02 59.88
CA THR A 974 33.82 11.43 59.81
C THR A 974 32.82 12.36 60.52
N LEU A 975 31.53 12.21 60.24
CA LEU A 975 30.48 13.03 60.85
C LEU A 975 30.33 12.79 62.36
N LYS A 976 30.56 11.55 62.83
CA LYS A 976 30.58 11.23 64.27
C LYS A 976 31.76 11.84 65.01
N SER A 977 32.88 12.08 64.33
CA SER A 977 34.05 12.77 64.89
C SER A 977 33.85 14.30 65.01
N GLY A 978 32.78 14.84 64.44
CA GLY A 978 32.45 16.27 64.44
C GLY A 978 33.02 17.05 63.25
N GLU A 979 33.67 16.37 62.31
CA GLU A 979 34.23 16.97 61.09
C GLU A 979 33.20 17.01 59.94
N SER A 980 33.39 17.92 58.99
CA SER A 980 32.55 18.02 57.78
C SER A 980 33.07 17.09 56.69
N ILE A 981 32.18 16.51 55.90
CA ILE A 981 32.54 15.72 54.73
C ILE A 981 32.61 16.62 53.49
N SER A 982 33.52 16.31 52.58
CA SER A 982 33.71 17.10 51.37
C SER A 982 33.09 16.39 50.16
N VAL A 983 32.06 16.99 49.57
CA VAL A 983 31.29 16.39 48.45
C VAL A 983 31.41 17.28 47.22
N LEU A 984 31.80 16.68 46.09
CA LEU A 984 31.79 17.36 44.80
C LEU A 984 30.41 17.24 44.16
N VAL A 985 29.77 18.38 43.89
CA VAL A 985 28.46 18.48 43.25
C VAL A 985 28.62 19.11 41.87
N ASP A 986 28.17 18.40 40.83
CA ASP A 986 28.26 18.86 39.45
C ASP A 986 27.50 20.19 39.26
N GLY A 987 28.19 21.18 38.67
CA GLY A 987 27.64 22.53 38.47
C GLY A 987 27.70 23.46 39.69
N VAL A 988 28.04 22.97 40.88
CA VAL A 988 28.15 23.78 42.12
C VAL A 988 29.58 23.81 42.67
N GLY A 989 30.34 22.73 42.50
CA GLY A 989 31.71 22.59 42.97
C GLY A 989 31.83 21.78 44.27
N LYS A 990 32.98 21.91 44.95
CA LYS A 990 33.29 21.16 46.17
C LYS A 990 32.65 21.85 47.38
N LEU A 991 31.83 21.12 48.14
CA LEU A 991 31.06 21.61 49.28
C LEU A 991 31.39 20.84 50.56
N GLU A 992 31.46 21.55 51.68
CA GLU A 992 31.60 20.97 53.01
C GLU A 992 30.21 20.73 53.63
N ILE A 993 29.92 19.48 53.97
CA ILE A 993 28.64 19.03 54.52
C ILE A 993 28.88 18.54 55.96
N SER A 994 28.28 19.24 56.92
CA SER A 994 28.38 18.97 58.35
C SER A 994 27.20 18.11 58.85
N GLY A 995 27.35 17.54 60.06
CA GLY A 995 26.36 16.61 60.64
C GLY A 995 24.99 17.21 61.00
N ASP A 996 24.81 18.53 60.91
CA ASP A 996 23.52 19.22 60.99
C ASP A 996 22.69 19.10 59.69
N LEU A 997 23.36 18.80 58.57
CA LEU A 997 22.74 18.67 57.25
C LEU A 997 22.38 17.23 56.90
N ILE A 998 23.21 16.27 57.29
CA ILE A 998 22.98 14.85 57.05
C ILE A 998 23.37 14.00 58.26
N THR A 999 22.66 12.89 58.43
CA THR A 999 23.00 11.83 59.39
C THR A 999 23.22 10.54 58.61
N VAL A 1000 24.29 9.80 58.92
CA VAL A 1000 24.58 8.51 58.27
C VAL A 1000 24.63 7.39 59.30
N GLU A 1001 23.66 6.47 59.25
CA GLU A 1001 23.46 5.42 60.25
C GLU A 1001 23.30 4.04 59.62
N LYS A 1002 23.84 3.01 60.29
CA LYS A 1002 23.68 1.62 59.88
C LYS A 1002 22.30 1.11 60.28
N ARG A 1003 21.48 0.74 59.31
CA ARG A 1003 20.11 0.25 59.51
C ARG A 1003 19.94 -1.17 58.97
N LYS A 1004 19.13 -1.95 59.67
CA LYS A 1004 18.66 -3.26 59.21
C LYS A 1004 17.36 -3.05 58.45
N ARG A 1005 17.36 -3.34 57.16
CA ARG A 1005 16.16 -3.36 56.32
C ARG A 1005 15.86 -4.79 55.91
N THR A 1006 14.65 -5.24 56.21
CA THR A 1006 14.14 -6.52 55.70
C THR A 1006 13.50 -6.26 54.35
N GLU A 1007 14.07 -6.84 53.29
CA GLU A 1007 13.51 -6.81 51.95
C GLU A 1007 12.76 -8.11 51.68
N SER A 1008 11.45 -8.02 51.54
CA SER A 1008 10.58 -9.11 51.12
C SER A 1008 10.32 -9.13 49.61
N VAL A 1009 10.75 -8.08 48.90
CA VAL A 1009 10.55 -7.91 47.45
C VAL A 1009 11.86 -7.46 46.82
N ARG A 1010 12.29 -8.15 45.76
CA ARG A 1010 13.40 -7.77 44.88
C ARG A 1010 12.83 -7.01 43.68
N GLU A 1011 13.38 -5.83 43.40
CA GLU A 1011 13.07 -5.08 42.19
C GLU A 1011 14.25 -5.20 41.21
N TYR A 1012 13.97 -5.50 39.94
CA TYR A 1012 14.99 -5.53 38.90
C TYR A 1012 14.41 -5.12 37.55
N THR A 1013 15.27 -4.69 36.63
CA THR A 1013 14.89 -4.46 35.22
C THR A 1013 15.25 -5.73 34.44
N PRO A 1014 14.30 -6.37 33.75
CA PRO A 1014 14.58 -7.62 33.06
C PRO A 1014 15.50 -7.40 31.87
N ASN A 1015 16.32 -8.41 31.58
CA ASN A 1015 17.04 -8.50 30.31
C ASN A 1015 16.10 -8.98 29.20
N VAL A 1016 16.46 -8.70 27.95
CA VAL A 1016 15.64 -9.06 26.79
C VAL A 1016 16.45 -9.85 25.78
N ILE A 1017 15.96 -11.04 25.41
CA ILE A 1017 16.42 -11.78 24.24
C ILE A 1017 15.47 -11.48 23.08
N GLU A 1018 16.02 -10.97 21.97
CA GLU A 1018 15.28 -10.52 20.80
C GLU A 1018 15.60 -11.36 19.56
N PRO A 1019 14.75 -12.33 19.22
CA PRO A 1019 14.66 -12.90 17.87
C PRO A 1019 13.89 -11.98 16.91
N SER A 1020 14.57 -11.36 15.94
CA SER A 1020 14.01 -10.46 14.93
C SER A 1020 14.06 -11.05 13.53
N PHE A 1021 12.89 -11.33 12.92
CA PHE A 1021 12.75 -12.05 11.65
C PHE A 1021 12.41 -11.12 10.49
N GLY A 1022 13.29 -11.01 9.50
CA GLY A 1022 13.04 -10.31 8.24
C GLY A 1022 12.25 -11.18 7.24
N ILE A 1023 10.92 -11.22 7.35
CA ILE A 1023 10.06 -12.14 6.55
C ILE A 1023 10.29 -12.02 5.04
N GLY A 1024 10.55 -10.81 4.52
CA GLY A 1024 10.85 -10.60 3.10
C GLY A 1024 12.16 -11.28 2.65
N ARG A 1025 13.22 -11.22 3.48
CA ARG A 1025 14.52 -11.87 3.21
C ARG A 1025 14.40 -13.38 3.29
N ILE A 1026 13.69 -13.89 4.29
CA ILE A 1026 13.38 -15.32 4.44
C ILE A 1026 12.63 -15.83 3.20
N LEU A 1027 11.59 -15.12 2.77
CA LEU A 1027 10.78 -15.50 1.61
C LEU A 1027 11.62 -15.54 0.32
N TYR A 1028 12.47 -14.55 0.07
CA TYR A 1028 13.34 -14.54 -1.10
C TYR A 1028 14.36 -15.70 -1.08
N SER A 1029 15.05 -15.88 0.04
CA SER A 1029 16.04 -16.95 0.21
C SER A 1029 15.43 -18.34 0.06
N LEU A 1030 14.26 -18.55 0.66
CA LEU A 1030 13.48 -19.78 0.51
C LEU A 1030 13.15 -20.08 -0.96
N MET A 1031 12.72 -19.08 -1.73
CA MET A 1031 12.42 -19.27 -3.16
C MET A 1031 13.65 -19.67 -3.97
N GLU A 1032 14.84 -19.18 -3.63
CA GLU A 1032 16.09 -19.67 -4.24
C GLU A 1032 16.39 -21.12 -3.84
N HIS A 1033 16.19 -21.46 -2.56
CA HIS A 1033 16.53 -22.79 -2.02
C HIS A 1033 15.64 -23.89 -2.58
N VAL A 1034 14.35 -23.61 -2.80
CA VAL A 1034 13.38 -24.60 -3.30
C VAL A 1034 13.25 -24.64 -4.82
N PHE A 1035 13.95 -23.78 -5.54
CA PHE A 1035 13.88 -23.71 -7.00
C PHE A 1035 14.76 -24.76 -7.67
N TRP A 1036 14.23 -25.39 -8.72
CA TRP A 1036 14.97 -26.26 -9.63
C TRP A 1036 14.23 -26.42 -10.97
N THR A 1037 14.86 -27.13 -11.92
CA THR A 1037 14.30 -27.41 -13.26
C THR A 1037 14.28 -28.91 -13.55
N ARG A 1038 13.24 -29.38 -14.22
CA ARG A 1038 13.08 -30.80 -14.55
C ARG A 1038 14.26 -31.33 -15.38
N PRO A 1039 14.79 -32.54 -15.11
CA PRO A 1039 15.89 -33.12 -15.89
C PRO A 1039 15.55 -33.29 -17.36
N GLU A 1040 14.31 -33.65 -17.66
CA GLU A 1040 13.80 -33.84 -19.02
C GLU A 1040 13.58 -32.54 -19.82
N ASP A 1041 13.44 -31.39 -19.15
CA ASP A 1041 13.15 -30.10 -19.79
C ASP A 1041 13.57 -28.93 -18.89
N ALA A 1042 14.66 -28.24 -19.29
CA ALA A 1042 15.21 -27.10 -18.56
C ALA A 1042 14.25 -25.90 -18.48
N ASP A 1043 13.25 -25.81 -19.37
CA ASP A 1043 12.24 -24.74 -19.35
C ASP A 1043 11.12 -25.02 -18.32
N ARG A 1044 11.07 -26.24 -17.76
CA ARG A 1044 10.07 -26.64 -16.75
C ARG A 1044 10.62 -26.43 -15.34
N ALA A 1045 10.48 -25.20 -14.88
CA ALA A 1045 10.79 -24.81 -13.51
C ALA A 1045 9.80 -25.36 -12.47
N VAL A 1046 10.30 -25.59 -11.27
CA VAL A 1046 9.56 -26.08 -10.10
C VAL A 1046 9.96 -25.27 -8.87
N LEU A 1047 8.98 -24.88 -8.05
CA LEU A 1047 9.22 -24.33 -6.71
C LEU A 1047 8.77 -25.36 -5.67
N SER A 1048 9.72 -25.98 -4.99
CA SER A 1048 9.46 -27.08 -4.07
C SER A 1048 9.04 -26.66 -2.66
N PHE A 1049 8.06 -25.76 -2.53
CA PHE A 1049 7.54 -25.39 -1.21
C PHE A 1049 6.96 -26.61 -0.46
N PRO A 1050 7.22 -26.75 0.85
CA PRO A 1050 6.49 -27.70 1.69
C PRO A 1050 4.97 -27.49 1.62
N PRO A 1051 4.16 -28.56 1.71
CA PRO A 1051 2.70 -28.45 1.61
C PRO A 1051 2.08 -27.46 2.60
N THR A 1052 2.62 -27.38 3.82
CA THR A 1052 2.16 -26.48 4.89
C THR A 1052 2.23 -25.01 4.49
N ILE A 1053 3.25 -24.60 3.73
CA ILE A 1053 3.44 -23.20 3.33
C ILE A 1053 3.07 -22.88 1.87
N ALA A 1054 2.89 -23.90 1.02
CA ALA A 1054 2.61 -23.70 -0.40
C ALA A 1054 1.41 -22.76 -0.66
N PRO A 1055 1.47 -21.81 -1.62
CA PRO A 1055 0.43 -20.79 -1.81
C PRO A 1055 -0.96 -21.36 -2.13
N THR A 1056 -0.99 -22.36 -3.02
CA THR A 1056 -2.16 -23.15 -3.37
C THR A 1056 -1.81 -24.59 -3.06
N LYS A 1057 -2.69 -25.31 -2.35
CA LYS A 1057 -2.39 -26.67 -1.89
C LYS A 1057 -2.68 -27.72 -2.97
N VAL A 1058 -3.75 -27.52 -3.73
CA VAL A 1058 -4.17 -28.48 -4.75
C VAL A 1058 -4.67 -27.83 -6.03
N LEU A 1059 -4.18 -28.34 -7.16
CA LEU A 1059 -4.71 -28.07 -8.49
C LEU A 1059 -5.82 -29.08 -8.81
N LEU A 1060 -7.01 -28.64 -9.18
CA LEU A 1060 -8.06 -29.49 -9.74
C LEU A 1060 -8.09 -29.34 -11.26
N VAL A 1061 -7.84 -30.42 -11.99
CA VAL A 1061 -7.65 -30.39 -13.44
C VAL A 1061 -8.46 -31.48 -14.14
N PRO A 1062 -9.39 -31.15 -15.05
CA PRO A 1062 -10.03 -32.18 -15.87
C PRO A 1062 -9.08 -32.65 -16.98
N LEU A 1063 -9.10 -33.92 -17.37
CA LEU A 1063 -8.24 -34.47 -18.43
C LEU A 1063 -8.40 -33.71 -19.75
N SER A 1064 -9.63 -33.34 -20.08
CA SER A 1064 -10.01 -32.54 -21.25
C SER A 1064 -11.17 -31.60 -20.94
N ASN A 1065 -11.63 -30.80 -21.90
CA ASN A 1065 -12.78 -29.91 -21.73
C ASN A 1065 -14.13 -30.63 -21.93
N ASN A 1066 -14.19 -31.95 -21.72
CA ASN A 1066 -15.42 -32.70 -21.83
C ASN A 1066 -16.43 -32.21 -20.77
N PRO A 1067 -17.65 -31.78 -21.16
CA PRO A 1067 -18.66 -31.31 -20.21
C PRO A 1067 -19.04 -32.32 -19.13
N ALA A 1068 -18.84 -33.62 -19.37
CA ALA A 1068 -19.10 -34.69 -18.41
C ALA A 1068 -18.30 -34.55 -17.11
N PHE A 1069 -17.16 -33.84 -17.11
CA PHE A 1069 -16.35 -33.63 -15.92
C PHE A 1069 -16.86 -32.51 -15.01
N ASN A 1070 -17.65 -31.56 -15.54
CA ASN A 1070 -18.07 -30.36 -14.80
C ASN A 1070 -18.83 -30.65 -13.49
N PRO A 1071 -19.77 -31.62 -13.43
CA PRO A 1071 -20.44 -31.97 -12.17
C PRO A 1071 -19.45 -32.45 -11.11
N LEU A 1072 -18.51 -33.33 -11.47
CA LEU A 1072 -17.48 -33.84 -10.55
C LEU A 1072 -16.53 -32.74 -10.09
N ILE A 1073 -16.07 -31.86 -11.00
CA ILE A 1073 -15.24 -30.70 -10.65
C ILE A 1073 -15.92 -29.86 -9.58
N ASN A 1074 -17.21 -29.54 -9.75
CA ASN A 1074 -17.96 -28.72 -8.81
C ASN A 1074 -18.14 -29.42 -7.45
N THR A 1075 -18.44 -30.72 -7.46
CA THR A 1075 -18.59 -31.53 -6.25
C THR A 1075 -17.27 -31.62 -5.48
N ILE A 1076 -16.18 -31.98 -6.15
CA ILE A 1076 -14.84 -32.11 -5.53
C ILE A 1076 -14.34 -30.75 -5.05
N SER A 1077 -14.48 -29.69 -5.85
CA SER A 1077 -14.12 -28.32 -5.42
C SER A 1077 -14.93 -27.87 -4.19
N SER A 1078 -16.21 -28.24 -4.10
CA SER A 1078 -17.04 -28.00 -2.91
C SER A 1078 -16.52 -28.78 -1.68
N LYS A 1079 -16.19 -30.06 -1.84
CA LYS A 1079 -15.62 -30.90 -0.77
C LYS A 1079 -14.28 -30.32 -0.27
N ILE A 1080 -13.36 -29.98 -1.18
CA ILE A 1080 -12.05 -29.39 -0.85
C ILE A 1080 -12.22 -28.07 -0.08
N ARG A 1081 -13.14 -27.19 -0.50
CA ARG A 1081 -13.44 -25.94 0.22
C ARG A 1081 -13.96 -26.19 1.63
N LYS A 1082 -14.83 -27.20 1.83
CA LYS A 1082 -15.32 -27.57 3.17
C LYS A 1082 -14.21 -28.10 4.09
N LEU A 1083 -13.15 -28.68 3.52
CA LEU A 1083 -11.97 -29.09 4.28
C LEU A 1083 -11.03 -27.92 4.62
N GLY A 1084 -11.31 -26.69 4.16
CA GLY A 1084 -10.44 -25.54 4.39
C GLY A 1084 -9.16 -25.53 3.56
N ILE A 1085 -9.09 -26.36 2.51
CA ILE A 1085 -7.88 -26.52 1.69
C ILE A 1085 -7.92 -25.54 0.51
N SER A 1086 -6.89 -24.70 0.38
CA SER A 1086 -6.74 -23.78 -0.76
C SER A 1086 -6.54 -24.56 -2.06
N SER A 1087 -7.41 -24.30 -3.05
CA SER A 1087 -7.41 -25.02 -4.32
C SER A 1087 -7.67 -24.13 -5.51
N ARG A 1088 -7.20 -24.55 -6.68
CA ARG A 1088 -7.40 -23.86 -7.96
C ARG A 1088 -7.89 -24.83 -9.02
N VAL A 1089 -8.91 -24.43 -9.79
CA VAL A 1089 -9.36 -25.18 -10.96
C VAL A 1089 -8.66 -24.65 -12.22
N ASP A 1090 -8.04 -25.52 -13.02
CA ASP A 1090 -7.52 -25.17 -14.36
C ASP A 1090 -8.21 -26.00 -15.45
N SER A 1091 -9.29 -25.44 -15.98
CA SER A 1091 -10.03 -25.94 -17.15
C SER A 1091 -9.64 -25.21 -18.45
N SER A 1092 -8.44 -24.63 -18.50
CA SER A 1092 -7.96 -24.00 -19.74
C SER A 1092 -7.79 -25.03 -20.86
N GLY A 1093 -7.91 -24.61 -22.12
CA GLY A 1093 -7.71 -25.47 -23.30
C GLY A 1093 -6.27 -25.98 -23.49
N ALA A 1094 -5.39 -25.82 -22.51
CA ALA A 1094 -4.03 -26.34 -22.54
C ALA A 1094 -4.00 -27.85 -22.23
N THR A 1095 -3.03 -28.55 -22.81
CA THR A 1095 -2.74 -29.96 -22.47
C THR A 1095 -2.55 -30.13 -20.96
N ILE A 1096 -2.91 -31.29 -20.41
CA ILE A 1096 -2.75 -31.59 -18.97
C ILE A 1096 -1.33 -31.35 -18.47
N GLY A 1097 -0.30 -31.76 -19.23
CA GLY A 1097 1.11 -31.53 -18.88
C GLY A 1097 1.47 -30.04 -18.74
N LYS A 1098 0.94 -29.19 -19.62
CA LYS A 1098 1.12 -27.72 -19.54
C LYS A 1098 0.38 -27.10 -18.34
N ARG A 1099 -0.78 -27.66 -17.95
CA ARG A 1099 -1.50 -27.23 -16.74
C ARG A 1099 -0.75 -27.62 -15.47
N TYR A 1100 -0.18 -28.83 -15.42
CA TYR A 1100 0.73 -29.20 -14.34
C TYR A 1100 1.97 -28.33 -14.29
N SER A 1101 2.66 -28.14 -15.42
CA SER A 1101 3.88 -27.32 -15.47
C SER A 1101 3.66 -25.90 -14.94
N ARG A 1102 2.54 -25.25 -15.30
CA ARG A 1102 2.20 -23.91 -14.79
C ARG A 1102 2.01 -23.87 -13.27
N ASN A 1103 1.53 -24.95 -12.67
CA ASN A 1103 1.28 -25.04 -11.24
C ASN A 1103 2.50 -25.55 -10.46
N ASP A 1104 3.35 -26.37 -11.07
CA ASP A 1104 4.68 -26.72 -10.55
C ASP A 1104 5.53 -25.43 -10.39
N GLU A 1105 5.45 -24.50 -11.36
CA GLU A 1105 6.07 -23.17 -11.28
C GLU A 1105 5.46 -22.24 -10.21
N LEU A 1106 4.23 -22.51 -9.76
CA LEU A 1106 3.59 -21.80 -8.63
C LEU A 1106 3.86 -22.49 -7.29
N GLY A 1107 4.54 -23.65 -7.35
CA GLY A 1107 4.83 -24.50 -6.20
C GLY A 1107 3.61 -25.20 -5.60
N THR A 1108 2.55 -25.40 -6.37
CA THR A 1108 1.38 -26.18 -5.94
C THR A 1108 1.81 -27.65 -5.74
N PRO A 1109 1.72 -28.20 -4.51
CA PRO A 1109 2.33 -29.50 -4.18
C PRO A 1109 1.51 -30.68 -4.73
N PHE A 1110 0.19 -30.54 -4.86
CA PHE A 1110 -0.69 -31.62 -5.30
C PHE A 1110 -1.57 -31.25 -6.48
N GLY A 1111 -1.92 -32.24 -7.31
CA GLY A 1111 -2.86 -32.08 -8.41
C GLY A 1111 -3.86 -33.24 -8.47
N ILE A 1112 -5.15 -32.95 -8.47
CA ILE A 1112 -6.23 -33.92 -8.68
C ILE A 1112 -6.66 -33.88 -10.14
N THR A 1113 -6.55 -35.02 -10.82
CA THR A 1113 -7.06 -35.21 -12.19
C THR A 1113 -8.42 -35.88 -12.18
N ILE A 1114 -9.36 -35.27 -12.91
CA ILE A 1114 -10.67 -35.86 -13.20
C ILE A 1114 -10.65 -36.33 -14.65
N ASP A 1115 -10.86 -37.63 -14.86
CA ASP A 1115 -10.82 -38.25 -16.18
C ASP A 1115 -12.09 -39.06 -16.49
N PHE A 1116 -12.08 -39.78 -17.62
CA PHE A 1116 -13.22 -40.59 -18.03
C PHE A 1116 -13.56 -41.72 -17.06
N GLN A 1117 -12.55 -42.27 -16.40
CA GLN A 1117 -12.76 -43.29 -15.38
C GLN A 1117 -13.42 -42.65 -14.14
N SER A 1118 -13.07 -41.41 -13.78
CA SER A 1118 -13.74 -40.69 -12.67
C SER A 1118 -15.25 -40.56 -12.85
N VAL A 1119 -15.72 -40.44 -14.10
CA VAL A 1119 -17.16 -40.40 -14.42
C VAL A 1119 -17.83 -41.76 -14.26
N LYS A 1120 -17.08 -42.86 -14.42
CA LYS A 1120 -17.60 -44.23 -14.36
C LYS A 1120 -17.66 -44.77 -12.93
N ASP A 1121 -16.63 -44.52 -12.11
CA ASP A 1121 -16.43 -45.20 -10.83
C ASP A 1121 -16.19 -44.27 -9.61
N ASP A 1122 -16.35 -42.95 -9.77
CA ASP A 1122 -16.12 -41.92 -8.73
C ASP A 1122 -14.71 -41.96 -8.09
N THR A 1123 -13.73 -42.49 -8.82
CA THR A 1123 -12.32 -42.45 -8.43
C THR A 1123 -11.58 -41.26 -9.04
N ILE A 1124 -10.58 -40.74 -8.35
CA ILE A 1124 -9.76 -39.61 -8.80
C ILE A 1124 -8.28 -39.91 -8.67
N THR A 1125 -7.47 -39.29 -9.53
CA THR A 1125 -6.02 -39.42 -9.48
C THR A 1125 -5.40 -38.24 -8.74
N LEU A 1126 -4.60 -38.52 -7.71
CA LEU A 1126 -3.78 -37.54 -6.99
C LEU A 1126 -2.33 -37.62 -7.47
N ARG A 1127 -1.80 -36.49 -7.93
CA ARG A 1127 -0.41 -36.29 -8.37
C ARG A 1127 0.34 -35.48 -7.33
N GLU A 1128 1.58 -35.85 -7.04
CA GLU A 1128 2.52 -35.03 -6.27
C GLU A 1128 3.51 -34.30 -7.20
N ARG A 1129 3.85 -33.06 -6.84
CA ARG A 1129 4.64 -32.14 -7.67
C ARG A 1129 6.03 -32.69 -7.96
N ASP A 1130 6.85 -32.94 -6.96
CA ASP A 1130 8.30 -33.16 -7.10
C ASP A 1130 8.63 -34.48 -7.80
N THR A 1131 8.01 -35.58 -7.40
CA THR A 1131 8.19 -36.91 -7.99
C THR A 1131 7.38 -37.12 -9.25
N THR A 1132 6.32 -36.32 -9.46
CA THR A 1132 5.31 -36.49 -10.52
C THR A 1132 4.52 -37.80 -10.48
N LYS A 1133 4.76 -38.63 -9.46
CA LYS A 1133 4.05 -39.90 -9.25
C LYS A 1133 2.58 -39.63 -8.98
N GLN A 1134 1.76 -40.62 -9.30
CA GLN A 1134 0.30 -40.54 -9.23
C GLN A 1134 -0.25 -41.76 -8.51
N VAL A 1135 -1.26 -41.54 -7.68
CA VAL A 1135 -2.06 -42.58 -7.04
C VAL A 1135 -3.52 -42.39 -7.38
N ARG A 1136 -4.31 -43.46 -7.37
CA ARG A 1136 -5.74 -43.41 -7.68
C ARG A 1136 -6.54 -44.14 -6.60
N GLY A 1137 -7.63 -43.53 -6.16
CA GLY A 1137 -8.53 -44.10 -5.18
C GLY A 1137 -9.92 -43.46 -5.23
N ALA A 1138 -10.81 -43.90 -4.34
CA ALA A 1138 -12.13 -43.30 -4.21
C ALA A 1138 -12.02 -41.82 -3.80
N THR A 1139 -12.94 -40.97 -4.27
CA THR A 1139 -12.87 -39.52 -4.05
C THR A 1139 -12.68 -39.13 -2.58
N ASP A 1140 -13.46 -39.71 -1.66
CA ASP A 1140 -13.38 -39.32 -0.24
C ASP A 1140 -12.11 -39.83 0.46
N GLU A 1141 -11.60 -41.00 0.04
CA GLU A 1141 -10.34 -41.56 0.54
C GLU A 1141 -9.14 -40.69 0.11
N VAL A 1142 -9.09 -40.32 -1.17
CA VAL A 1142 -8.05 -39.43 -1.70
C VAL A 1142 -8.08 -38.06 -1.02
N LEU A 1143 -9.27 -37.51 -0.75
CA LEU A 1143 -9.40 -36.23 -0.04
C LEU A 1143 -8.96 -36.31 1.43
N ALA A 1144 -9.13 -37.46 2.09
CA ALA A 1144 -8.61 -37.67 3.44
C ALA A 1144 -7.08 -37.66 3.47
N HIS A 1145 -6.43 -38.38 2.55
CA HIS A 1145 -4.97 -38.36 2.40
C HIS A 1145 -4.46 -36.97 2.01
N LEU A 1146 -5.13 -36.28 1.09
CA LEU A 1146 -4.78 -34.90 0.73
C LEU A 1146 -4.79 -33.98 1.96
N LYS A 1147 -5.80 -34.10 2.83
CA LYS A 1147 -5.87 -33.31 4.06
C LYS A 1147 -4.68 -33.62 4.98
N ALA A 1148 -4.39 -34.90 5.23
CA ALA A 1148 -3.27 -35.31 6.07
C ALA A 1148 -1.92 -34.79 5.53
N LEU A 1149 -1.70 -34.88 4.21
CA LEU A 1149 -0.51 -34.35 3.54
C LEU A 1149 -0.37 -32.82 3.69
N VAL A 1150 -1.48 -32.07 3.53
CA VAL A 1150 -1.49 -30.60 3.65
C VAL A 1150 -1.26 -30.14 5.09
N GLU A 1151 -1.75 -30.89 6.07
CA GLU A 1151 -1.55 -30.64 7.50
C GLU A 1151 -0.17 -31.10 8.00
N GLY A 1152 0.57 -31.88 7.20
CA GLY A 1152 1.87 -32.44 7.58
C GLY A 1152 1.78 -33.68 8.48
N ASN A 1153 0.60 -34.30 8.56
CA ASN A 1153 0.34 -35.52 9.34
C ASN A 1153 0.69 -36.81 8.58
N GLU A 1154 0.99 -36.71 7.28
CA GLU A 1154 1.32 -37.82 6.40
C GLU A 1154 2.38 -37.37 5.39
N THR A 1155 3.27 -38.28 5.00
CA THR A 1155 4.27 -38.06 3.94
C THR A 1155 3.80 -38.64 2.60
N TRP A 1156 4.36 -38.16 1.49
CA TRP A 1156 3.99 -38.70 0.17
C TRP A 1156 4.35 -40.18 0.02
N GLU A 1157 5.48 -40.59 0.60
CA GLU A 1157 5.95 -41.98 0.66
C GLU A 1157 4.93 -42.88 1.37
N GLU A 1158 4.35 -42.43 2.47
CA GLU A 1158 3.27 -43.16 3.14
C GLU A 1158 2.03 -43.26 2.25
N THR A 1159 1.63 -42.19 1.58
CA THR A 1159 0.47 -42.22 0.68
C THR A 1159 0.65 -43.21 -0.49
N LEU A 1160 1.87 -43.34 -1.02
CA LEU A 1160 2.20 -44.34 -2.05
C LEU A 1160 2.02 -45.81 -1.58
N THR A 1161 2.07 -46.06 -0.26
CA THR A 1161 1.82 -47.39 0.31
C THR A 1161 0.35 -47.65 0.61
N LYS A 1162 -0.46 -46.59 0.78
CA LYS A 1162 -1.88 -46.66 1.16
C LYS A 1162 -2.82 -46.63 -0.05
N LEU A 1163 -2.44 -45.94 -1.12
CA LEU A 1163 -3.25 -45.84 -2.35
C LEU A 1163 -2.58 -46.53 -3.55
N PRO A 1164 -3.36 -47.19 -4.43
CA PRO A 1164 -2.84 -47.79 -5.65
C PRO A 1164 -2.09 -46.79 -6.54
N ILE A 1165 -0.88 -47.16 -6.99
CA ILE A 1165 -0.10 -46.36 -7.95
C ILE A 1165 -0.80 -46.38 -9.30
N PHE A 1166 -0.99 -45.20 -9.88
CA PHE A 1166 -1.61 -45.03 -11.19
C PHE A 1166 -0.57 -45.15 -12.31
N THR A 1167 -0.68 -46.21 -13.13
CA THR A 1167 0.24 -46.49 -14.25
C THR A 1167 -0.35 -46.18 -15.64
N GLY A 1168 -1.66 -45.92 -15.73
CA GLY A 1168 -2.38 -45.61 -16.97
C GLY A 1168 -3.89 -45.83 -16.84
N GLN A 1169 -4.66 -45.44 -17.85
CA GLN A 1169 -6.11 -45.70 -17.91
C GLN A 1169 -6.39 -47.08 -18.51
N GLU A 1170 -7.29 -47.85 -17.90
CA GLU A 1170 -7.92 -49.01 -18.53
C GLU A 1170 -9.22 -48.58 -19.21
N VAL A 1171 -9.15 -48.07 -20.45
CA VAL A 1171 -10.36 -47.91 -21.28
C VAL A 1171 -10.03 -48.16 -22.74
N GLU A 1172 -10.55 -49.28 -23.30
CA GLU A 1172 -10.73 -49.49 -24.75
C GLU A 1172 -11.65 -48.39 -25.32
N GLU A 1173 -11.27 -47.86 -26.50
CA GLU A 1173 -11.85 -46.69 -27.19
C GLU A 1173 -13.38 -46.60 -27.23
#